data_AF-A0A925BNE6-F1
#
_entry.id   AF-A0A925BNE6-F1
#
_cell.length_a   1.000
_cell.length_b   1.000
_cell.length_c   1.000
_cell.angle_alpha   90.00
_cell.angle_beta   90.00
_cell.angle_gamma   90.00
#
_symmetry.space_group_name_H-M   'P 1'
#
loop_
_entity.id
_entity.type
_entity.pdbx_description
1 polymer ?
#
loop_
_entity_poly.entity_id
_entity_poly.type
_entity_poly.pdbx_seq_one_letter_code
_entity_poly.pdbx_strand_id
1 'polypeptide(L)'
;MATADILNERVGNDSDISVGPVVAKLMRPLASLKLTVTLLSLAVVLVLAGTLAQVDKDIWQVVEEYFRCWVARIDLQVFFPPAFFPNFLFDHQPDLPSWMLIPFPGGRLIGTLMFLNLVAAHGIRFKTQAKGTQLWAGTGVIGLGMLATWLVVASGSSADGLQGNSWVEWKTLWTLFKLGLTVLWGGSVYAAIQLSRFSPGDALAKAKFWATDLLCVVLGLTVAALWVKGDAARLDDSSMRILWQLLKATFAAVVMLIGCVMVFKKRAGIVLLHGGIGLMMFSELLVGLTAVEAQISLEEGQTTNFASDHRSSELAFVESSGTESETHIVVAGSRLISSVSHGKITNELLPFDIEVLKYYGNARLRPPTKEHPIEATHGIGKKEALVPVGGSTGVDTDAKVDLPGAIVRLTKRGSGKESNSEEIGTYLVSTLLAMQEPVEVDGKKYDLSLRFRRDYKPYTVELLDVDGTNYVGTNTARNYSSRVRVVNAAQEKDFEHHIWMNNPLRYAGETFYQSGFTQADGKEYTTLQVVTNSGWMIPYVACMIVAVGMLFQFSVTLLRFLDRRTREIKVVEKMTVEGAARWVPIVTVAFLALWVFSKTKTPATPDKQFDYVAAGHLPVVEGGRVKPLDTYARNLLRIISGTETFKLEYQEDGKTKTRTEPAIRWLLDLFARPNEAKHHKVIRIENLEVLKALNLERRKGYRYSMAEIIEQPDEKD
;
A
#
# COMPACT_ATOMS: atom_id res chain seq x y z
N MET A 1 36.03 3.75 23.88
CA MET A 1 37.12 3.17 23.07
C MET A 1 37.49 1.73 23.49
N ALA A 2 37.47 1.37 24.78
CA ALA A 2 37.92 0.04 25.25
C ALA A 2 36.97 -1.17 25.01
N THR A 3 35.76 -0.97 24.50
CA THR A 3 34.80 -2.07 24.24
C THR A 3 34.73 -2.54 22.79
N ALA A 4 35.37 -1.82 21.86
CA ALA A 4 35.39 -2.19 20.43
C ALA A 4 36.50 -3.20 20.08
N ASP A 5 37.63 -3.17 20.78
CA ASP A 5 38.80 -4.00 20.46
C ASP A 5 38.63 -5.46 20.88
N ILE A 6 37.81 -5.74 21.89
CA ILE A 6 37.58 -7.11 22.41
C ILE A 6 36.78 -7.99 21.42
N LEU A 7 36.14 -7.40 20.41
CA LEU A 7 35.41 -8.16 19.37
C LEU A 7 36.26 -8.47 18.12
N ASN A 8 37.46 -7.91 17.97
CA ASN A 8 38.31 -8.12 16.78
C ASN A 8 39.26 -9.33 16.90
N GLU A 9 39.57 -9.82 18.10
CA GLU A 9 40.65 -10.80 18.31
C GLU A 9 40.27 -12.30 18.29
N ARG A 10 39.05 -12.66 17.92
CA ARG A 10 38.68 -14.09 17.72
C ARG A 10 38.35 -14.41 16.27
N VAL A 11 39.32 -14.22 15.38
CA VAL A 11 39.30 -14.83 14.04
C VAL A 11 40.16 -16.08 14.07
N GLY A 12 39.59 -17.17 14.58
CA GLY A 12 40.13 -18.50 14.31
C GLY A 12 40.05 -18.80 12.82
N ASN A 13 41.21 -19.06 12.23
CA ASN A 13 41.38 -19.92 11.06
C ASN A 13 40.80 -21.30 11.41
N ASP A 14 39.90 -21.80 10.56
CA ASP A 14 39.57 -23.23 10.34
C ASP A 14 38.09 -23.41 9.97
N SER A 15 37.79 -23.08 8.71
CA SER A 15 36.70 -23.69 7.95
C SER A 15 36.97 -23.49 6.45
N ASP A 16 37.23 -24.58 5.72
CA ASP A 16 37.62 -24.64 4.30
C ASP A 16 36.54 -24.26 3.27
N ILE A 17 35.55 -23.45 3.67
CA ILE A 17 34.71 -22.72 2.72
C ILE A 17 34.65 -21.26 3.20
N SER A 18 35.83 -20.64 3.23
CA SER A 18 35.99 -19.20 3.36
C SER A 18 36.16 -18.65 1.95
N VAL A 19 35.37 -17.63 1.60
CA VAL A 19 35.66 -16.70 0.51
C VAL A 19 37.16 -16.36 0.58
N GLY A 20 37.92 -16.57 -0.50
CA GLY A 20 39.39 -16.55 -0.45
C GLY A 20 39.95 -15.28 0.21
N PRO A 21 41.16 -15.32 0.79
CA PRO A 21 41.67 -14.26 1.68
C PRO A 21 41.66 -12.85 1.04
N VAL A 22 41.84 -12.79 -0.27
CA VAL A 22 41.75 -11.54 -1.06
C VAL A 22 40.32 -11.02 -1.11
N VAL A 23 39.34 -11.88 -1.42
CA VAL A 23 37.93 -11.50 -1.52
C VAL A 23 37.36 -11.17 -0.13
N ALA A 24 37.79 -11.88 0.93
CA ALA A 24 37.43 -11.55 2.30
C ALA A 24 37.96 -10.16 2.72
N LYS A 25 39.17 -9.78 2.30
CA LYS A 25 39.74 -8.44 2.57
C LYS A 25 38.93 -7.35 1.85
N LEU A 26 38.50 -7.61 0.62
CA LEU A 26 37.69 -6.67 -0.18
C LEU A 26 36.26 -6.50 0.35
N MET A 27 35.66 -7.57 0.88
CA MET A 27 34.27 -7.59 1.35
C MET A 27 34.10 -7.11 2.80
N ARG A 28 35.18 -7.06 3.61
CA ARG A 28 35.14 -6.63 5.03
C ARG A 28 34.57 -5.22 5.25
N PRO A 29 34.98 -4.18 4.49
CA PRO A 29 34.40 -2.85 4.63
C PRO A 29 32.90 -2.82 4.29
N LEU A 30 32.51 -3.57 3.25
CA LEU A 30 31.12 -3.70 2.81
C LEU A 30 30.27 -4.44 3.84
N ALA A 31 30.83 -5.37 4.62
CA ALA A 31 30.15 -6.09 5.68
C ALA A 31 30.02 -5.28 7.00
N SER A 32 30.15 -3.95 6.99
CA SER A 32 30.13 -3.10 8.19
C SER A 32 28.71 -2.87 8.73
N LEU A 33 28.52 -2.96 10.06
CA LEU A 33 27.24 -2.62 10.70
C LEU A 33 27.01 -1.10 10.69
N LYS A 34 28.09 -0.31 10.80
CA LYS A 34 27.99 1.16 10.70
C LYS A 34 27.47 1.56 9.33
N LEU A 35 27.97 0.91 8.27
CA LEU A 35 27.47 1.12 6.92
C LEU A 35 25.97 0.79 6.82
N THR A 36 25.52 -0.34 7.37
CA THR A 36 24.09 -0.69 7.40
C THR A 36 23.24 0.38 8.06
N VAL A 37 23.64 0.86 9.25
CA VAL A 37 22.90 1.89 9.99
C VAL A 37 22.91 3.23 9.24
N THR A 38 24.04 3.61 8.64
CA THR A 38 24.14 4.81 7.82
C THR A 38 23.21 4.74 6.61
N LEU A 39 23.21 3.64 5.86
CA LEU A 39 22.36 3.45 4.69
C LEU A 39 20.87 3.47 5.05
N LEU A 40 20.48 2.84 6.16
CA LEU A 40 19.10 2.88 6.66
C LEU A 40 18.68 4.31 7.04
N SER A 41 19.54 5.05 7.73
CA SER A 41 19.26 6.45 8.07
C SER A 41 19.12 7.33 6.82
N LEU A 42 19.99 7.14 5.83
CA LEU A 42 19.89 7.84 4.54
C LEU A 42 18.59 7.47 3.81
N ALA A 43 18.19 6.19 3.83
CA ALA A 43 16.93 5.74 3.23
C ALA A 43 15.73 6.42 3.90
N VAL A 44 15.71 6.53 5.23
CA VAL A 44 14.63 7.21 5.97
C VAL A 44 14.55 8.68 5.57
N VAL A 45 15.67 9.39 5.46
CA VAL A 45 15.70 10.81 5.04
C VAL A 45 15.23 10.96 3.59
N LEU A 46 15.67 10.07 2.69
CA LEU A 46 15.25 10.10 1.28
C LEU A 46 13.74 9.84 1.15
N VAL A 47 13.21 8.88 1.91
CA VAL A 47 11.77 8.57 1.94
C VAL A 47 10.97 9.75 2.46
N LEU A 48 11.42 10.40 3.54
CA LEU A 48 10.80 11.60 4.07
C LEU A 48 10.78 12.73 3.03
N ALA A 49 11.93 13.04 2.42
CA ALA A 49 12.05 14.09 1.42
C ALA A 49 11.18 13.81 0.18
N GLY A 50 11.17 12.57 -0.32
CA GLY A 50 10.30 12.19 -1.42
C GLY A 50 8.82 12.33 -1.07
N THR A 51 8.41 11.94 0.13
CA THR A 51 7.01 12.08 0.58
C THR A 51 6.59 13.55 0.66
N LEU A 52 7.47 14.42 1.15
CA LEU A 52 7.20 15.87 1.19
C LEU A 52 7.15 16.49 -0.21
N ALA A 53 7.97 16.00 -1.15
CA ALA A 53 7.98 16.48 -2.52
C ALA A 53 6.67 16.18 -3.28
N GLN A 54 5.89 15.18 -2.84
CA GLN A 54 4.59 14.84 -3.43
C GLN A 54 3.51 15.91 -3.20
N VAL A 55 3.78 16.95 -2.41
CA VAL A 55 2.87 18.10 -2.28
C VAL A 55 2.78 18.88 -3.59
N ASP A 56 3.92 19.02 -4.31
CA ASP A 56 4.01 19.84 -5.52
C ASP A 56 4.34 19.04 -6.79
N LYS A 57 4.81 17.79 -6.62
CA LYS A 57 5.25 16.92 -7.73
C LYS A 57 4.40 15.68 -7.80
N ASP A 58 4.21 15.19 -9.02
CA ASP A 58 3.63 13.87 -9.25
C ASP A 58 4.44 12.75 -8.58
N ILE A 59 3.75 11.71 -8.11
CA ILE A 59 4.38 10.55 -7.45
C ILE A 59 5.47 9.93 -8.34
N TRP A 60 5.24 9.80 -9.66
CA TRP A 60 6.21 9.19 -10.56
C TRP A 60 7.42 10.08 -10.79
N GLN A 61 7.20 11.39 -10.85
CA GLN A 61 8.30 12.35 -10.90
C GLN A 61 9.18 12.22 -9.64
N VAL A 62 8.58 12.12 -8.46
CA VAL A 62 9.32 11.87 -7.21
C VAL A 62 10.05 10.52 -7.28
N VAL A 63 9.39 9.47 -7.76
CA VAL A 63 10.00 8.15 -7.93
C VAL A 63 11.25 8.20 -8.81
N GLU A 64 11.20 8.92 -9.93
CA GLU A 64 12.34 9.02 -10.84
C GLU A 64 13.46 9.91 -10.27
N GLU A 65 13.12 11.07 -9.70
CA GLU A 65 14.09 12.05 -9.21
C GLU A 65 14.76 11.68 -7.88
N TYR A 66 14.10 10.89 -7.02
CA TYR A 66 14.60 10.54 -5.69
C TYR A 66 15.00 9.07 -5.58
N PHE A 67 14.17 8.14 -6.08
CA PHE A 67 14.35 6.71 -5.80
C PHE A 67 15.02 5.95 -6.96
N ARG A 68 14.71 6.28 -8.22
CA ARG A 68 15.31 5.65 -9.41
C ARG A 68 16.54 6.41 -9.93
N CYS A 69 17.14 7.28 -9.12
CA CYS A 69 18.38 7.95 -9.44
C CYS A 69 19.56 7.44 -8.58
N TRP A 70 20.78 7.69 -9.04
CA TRP A 70 21.99 7.44 -8.25
C TRP A 70 22.28 8.57 -7.25
N VAL A 71 21.98 9.81 -7.65
CA VAL A 71 22.10 11.01 -6.82
C VAL A 71 20.80 11.80 -6.96
N ALA A 72 20.08 11.92 -5.85
CA ALA A 72 18.87 12.73 -5.76
C ALA A 72 19.26 14.20 -5.57
N ARG A 73 18.57 15.09 -6.28
CA ARG A 73 18.71 16.53 -6.11
C ARG A 73 17.50 17.01 -5.32
N ILE A 74 17.65 17.04 -3.99
CA ILE A 74 16.56 17.40 -3.09
C ILE A 74 16.47 18.92 -3.03
N ASP A 75 15.33 19.48 -3.40
CA ASP A 75 15.07 20.89 -3.23
C ASP A 75 14.88 21.21 -1.74
N LEU A 76 15.63 22.17 -1.20
CA LEU A 76 15.52 22.56 0.20
C LEU A 76 14.11 23.07 0.54
N GLN A 77 13.39 23.64 -0.43
CA GLN A 77 12.01 24.12 -0.29
C GLN A 77 11.06 23.03 0.22
N VAL A 78 11.31 21.77 -0.14
CA VAL A 78 10.48 20.60 0.21
C VAL A 78 10.37 20.41 1.73
N PHE A 79 11.37 20.84 2.51
CA PHE A 79 11.33 20.74 3.97
C PHE A 79 10.51 21.84 4.65
N PHE A 80 9.93 22.76 3.87
CA PHE A 80 9.09 23.87 4.35
C PHE A 80 7.70 23.84 3.70
N PRO A 81 6.92 22.74 3.85
CA PRO A 81 5.60 22.66 3.25
C PRO A 81 4.62 23.67 3.91
N PRO A 82 3.71 24.29 3.13
CA PRO A 82 2.76 25.28 3.66
C PRO A 82 1.93 24.78 4.84
N ALA A 83 1.60 23.49 4.84
CA ALA A 83 0.80 22.86 5.89
C ALA A 83 1.47 22.84 7.27
N PHE A 84 2.81 22.81 7.33
CA PHE A 84 3.55 22.74 8.61
C PHE A 84 4.00 24.12 9.09
N PHE A 85 4.11 25.09 8.17
CA PHE A 85 4.53 26.45 8.48
C PHE A 85 3.48 27.50 8.08
N PRO A 86 2.19 27.37 8.46
CA PRO A 86 1.24 28.44 8.26
C PRO A 86 1.61 29.60 9.21
N ASN A 87 2.17 30.67 8.67
CA ASN A 87 2.42 31.94 9.38
C ASN A 87 3.34 31.85 10.60
N PHE A 88 4.32 30.93 10.63
CA PHE A 88 5.14 30.73 11.84
C PHE A 88 6.28 31.76 11.99
N LEU A 89 6.71 32.44 10.91
CA LEU A 89 7.78 33.46 10.92
C LEU A 89 7.80 34.42 9.71
N PHE A 90 7.13 34.10 8.61
CA PHE A 90 7.07 34.90 7.38
C PHE A 90 5.61 35.01 6.92
N ASP A 91 5.17 36.18 6.44
CA ASP A 91 3.81 36.41 5.93
C ASP A 91 3.49 35.57 4.67
N HIS A 92 4.51 34.99 4.04
CA HIS A 92 4.44 34.16 2.84
C HIS A 92 5.45 33.00 2.99
N GLN A 93 5.25 31.91 2.25
CA GLN A 93 6.22 30.81 2.17
C GLN A 93 7.61 31.38 1.84
N PRO A 94 8.69 30.98 2.55
CA PRO A 94 10.03 31.42 2.18
C PRO A 94 10.32 30.90 0.78
N ASP A 95 10.44 31.81 -0.19
CA ASP A 95 10.80 31.51 -1.58
C ASP A 95 12.31 31.29 -1.65
N LEU A 96 12.73 30.04 -1.39
CA LEU A 96 14.14 29.69 -1.46
C LEU A 96 14.56 29.63 -2.93
N PRO A 97 15.75 30.16 -3.29
CA PRO A 97 16.20 30.13 -4.67
C PRO A 97 16.30 28.70 -5.21
N SER A 98 15.77 28.47 -6.42
CA SER A 98 15.70 27.13 -7.06
C SER A 98 17.07 26.45 -7.31
N TRP A 99 18.18 27.15 -7.07
CA TRP A 99 19.54 26.60 -7.13
C TRP A 99 19.97 25.90 -5.82
N MET A 100 19.21 26.05 -4.74
CA MET A 100 19.53 25.50 -3.42
C MET A 100 19.18 24.01 -3.31
N LEU A 101 19.77 23.21 -4.20
CA LEU A 101 19.61 21.77 -4.29
C LEU A 101 20.62 21.06 -3.38
N ILE A 102 20.13 20.17 -2.53
CA ILE A 102 20.97 19.29 -1.72
C ILE A 102 21.26 18.02 -2.53
N PRO A 103 22.50 17.77 -2.97
CA PRO A 103 22.87 16.49 -3.54
C PRO A 103 22.82 15.42 -2.45
N PHE A 104 21.99 14.41 -2.65
CA PHE A 104 21.76 13.34 -1.68
C PHE A 104 21.91 11.97 -2.35
N PRO A 105 22.39 10.92 -1.66
CA PRO A 105 22.40 9.57 -2.21
C PRO A 105 21.01 9.12 -2.66
N GLY A 106 20.84 8.85 -3.95
CA GLY A 106 19.56 8.41 -4.52
C GLY A 106 19.22 6.96 -4.14
N GLY A 107 17.96 6.58 -4.35
CA GLY A 107 17.45 5.26 -3.97
C GLY A 107 18.21 4.09 -4.63
N ARG A 108 18.62 4.22 -5.89
CA ARG A 108 19.44 3.18 -6.56
C ARG A 108 20.78 2.99 -5.88
N LEU A 109 21.43 4.08 -5.46
CA LEU A 109 22.72 4.01 -4.77
C LEU A 109 22.57 3.38 -3.39
N ILE A 110 21.63 3.87 -2.58
CA ILE A 110 21.37 3.34 -1.24
C ILE A 110 20.99 1.86 -1.31
N GLY A 111 20.03 1.51 -2.17
CA GLY A 111 19.55 0.15 -2.35
C GLY A 111 20.65 -0.82 -2.81
N THR A 112 21.48 -0.40 -3.78
CA THR A 112 22.62 -1.20 -4.26
C THR A 112 23.65 -1.42 -3.14
N LEU A 113 24.01 -0.36 -2.41
CA LEU A 113 24.95 -0.48 -1.29
C LEU A 113 24.38 -1.34 -0.15
N MET A 114 23.08 -1.26 0.12
CA MET A 114 22.41 -2.13 1.09
C MET A 114 22.43 -3.59 0.65
N PHE A 115 22.18 -3.87 -0.63
CA PHE A 115 22.26 -5.23 -1.18
C PHE A 115 23.70 -5.78 -1.07
N LEU A 116 24.70 -5.01 -1.49
CA LEU A 116 26.11 -5.40 -1.35
C LEU A 116 26.51 -5.60 0.11
N ASN A 117 26.05 -4.74 1.01
CA ASN A 117 26.26 -4.85 2.45
C ASN A 117 25.65 -6.15 3.01
N LEU A 118 24.41 -6.46 2.62
CA LEU A 118 23.71 -7.68 3.03
C LEU A 118 24.47 -8.94 2.58
N VAL A 119 24.89 -9.00 1.32
CA VAL A 119 25.64 -10.12 0.74
C VAL A 119 27.02 -10.25 1.41
N ALA A 120 27.74 -9.14 1.60
CA ALA A 120 29.04 -9.15 2.26
C ALA A 120 28.95 -9.56 3.73
N ALA A 121 27.95 -9.06 4.46
CA ALA A 121 27.69 -9.47 5.82
C ALA A 121 27.38 -10.97 5.90
N HIS A 122 26.63 -11.52 4.94
CA HIS A 122 26.36 -12.96 4.84
C HIS A 122 27.62 -13.77 4.62
N GLY A 123 28.42 -13.42 3.62
CA GLY A 123 29.64 -14.14 3.28
C GLY A 123 30.72 -14.14 4.36
N ILE A 124 30.78 -13.11 5.20
CA ILE A 124 31.84 -12.97 6.22
C ILE A 124 31.39 -13.38 7.62
N ARG A 125 30.20 -12.96 8.07
CA ARG A 125 29.79 -13.10 9.48
C ARG A 125 29.15 -14.46 9.79
N PHE A 126 28.59 -15.13 8.77
CA PHE A 126 27.86 -16.38 8.93
C PHE A 126 28.70 -17.56 8.46
N LYS A 127 29.65 -17.97 9.30
CA LYS A 127 30.45 -19.18 9.06
C LYS A 127 29.62 -20.44 9.26
N THR A 128 29.85 -21.42 8.38
CA THR A 128 29.28 -22.77 8.48
C THR A 128 29.78 -23.45 9.76
N GLN A 129 28.89 -24.11 10.49
CA GLN A 129 29.22 -24.82 11.73
C GLN A 129 29.33 -26.35 11.55
N ALA A 130 28.85 -26.87 10.42
CA ALA A 130 28.99 -28.27 10.03
C ALA A 130 30.28 -28.52 9.25
N LYS A 131 30.80 -29.75 9.34
CA LYS A 131 31.95 -30.25 8.58
C LYS A 131 31.62 -31.64 7.99
N GLY A 132 32.36 -32.07 6.98
CA GLY A 132 32.23 -33.40 6.38
C GLY A 132 30.88 -33.65 5.71
N THR A 133 30.34 -34.85 5.86
CA THR A 133 29.09 -35.29 5.20
C THR A 133 27.86 -34.47 5.59
N GLN A 134 27.79 -33.99 6.84
CA GLN A 134 26.69 -33.16 7.32
C GLN A 134 26.62 -31.80 6.61
N LEU A 135 27.76 -31.24 6.23
CA LEU A 135 27.82 -29.98 5.48
C LEU A 135 27.25 -30.18 4.06
N TRP A 136 27.70 -31.22 3.36
CA TRP A 136 27.22 -31.54 2.01
C TRP A 136 25.74 -31.91 1.99
N ALA A 137 25.29 -32.75 2.92
CA ALA A 137 23.87 -33.08 3.07
C ALA A 137 23.03 -31.84 3.37
N GLY A 138 23.49 -30.99 4.30
CA GLY A 138 22.80 -29.75 4.65
C GLY A 138 22.72 -28.77 3.48
N THR A 139 23.81 -28.56 2.74
CA THR A 139 23.82 -27.74 1.53
C THR A 139 22.92 -28.32 0.44
N GLY A 140 22.88 -29.65 0.27
CA GLY A 140 21.95 -30.31 -0.63
C GLY A 140 20.49 -30.04 -0.27
N VAL A 141 20.14 -30.10 1.02
CA VAL A 141 18.78 -29.76 1.50
C VAL A 141 18.46 -28.28 1.29
N ILE A 142 19.43 -27.37 1.48
CA ILE A 142 19.25 -25.95 1.13
C ILE A 142 18.97 -25.80 -0.37
N GLY A 143 19.72 -26.48 -1.22
CA GLY A 143 19.49 -26.50 -2.68
C GLY A 143 18.10 -27.03 -3.06
N LEU A 144 17.64 -28.10 -2.41
CA LEU A 144 16.27 -28.60 -2.56
C LEU A 144 15.22 -27.57 -2.11
N GLY A 145 15.49 -26.85 -1.02
CA GLY A 145 14.62 -25.78 -0.55
C GLY A 145 14.57 -24.57 -1.51
N MET A 146 15.69 -24.23 -2.15
CA MET A 146 15.76 -23.22 -3.22
C MET A 146 14.99 -23.68 -4.46
N LEU A 147 15.13 -24.95 -4.86
CA LEU A 147 14.36 -25.54 -5.95
C LEU A 147 12.85 -25.54 -5.63
N ALA A 148 12.47 -25.93 -4.43
CA ALA A 148 11.08 -25.87 -3.97
C ALA A 148 10.55 -24.43 -4.00
N THR A 149 11.36 -23.47 -3.55
CA THR A 149 11.03 -22.03 -3.64
C THR A 149 10.79 -21.61 -5.08
N TRP A 150 11.68 -21.97 -6.00
CA TRP A 150 11.53 -21.68 -7.43
C TRP A 150 10.30 -22.35 -8.03
N LEU A 151 10.05 -23.63 -7.74
CA LEU A 151 8.88 -24.37 -8.21
C LEU A 151 7.57 -23.73 -7.71
N VAL A 152 7.55 -23.29 -6.45
CA VAL A 152 6.41 -22.59 -5.88
C VAL A 152 6.22 -21.28 -6.67
N VAL A 153 7.28 -20.47 -6.85
CA VAL A 153 7.27 -19.20 -7.65
C VAL A 153 6.76 -19.43 -9.08
N ALA A 154 7.28 -20.44 -9.76
CA ALA A 154 6.89 -20.82 -11.11
C ALA A 154 5.42 -21.28 -11.16
N SER A 155 4.97 -22.08 -10.19
CA SER A 155 3.57 -22.55 -10.10
C SER A 155 2.57 -21.41 -9.87
N GLY A 156 3.00 -20.32 -9.22
CA GLY A 156 2.19 -19.12 -9.06
C GLY A 156 2.19 -18.23 -10.31
N SER A 157 3.20 -18.36 -11.17
CA SER A 157 3.42 -17.47 -12.33
C SER A 157 3.06 -18.15 -13.66
N SER A 158 2.41 -19.31 -13.66
CA SER A 158 2.01 -19.99 -14.88
C SER A 158 0.97 -19.15 -15.65
N ALA A 159 1.33 -18.78 -16.88
CA ALA A 159 0.52 -17.94 -17.76
C ALA A 159 -0.77 -18.64 -18.25
N ASP A 160 -0.81 -19.97 -18.18
CA ASP A 160 -1.82 -20.78 -18.87
C ASP A 160 -2.99 -21.27 -18.01
N GLY A 161 -3.00 -21.07 -16.69
CA GLY A 161 -4.03 -21.62 -15.81
C GLY A 161 -4.84 -20.55 -15.09
N LEU A 162 -6.16 -20.63 -15.18
CA LEU A 162 -7.07 -20.03 -14.20
C LEU A 162 -6.63 -20.50 -12.80
N GLN A 163 -6.05 -19.59 -12.01
CA GLN A 163 -5.47 -19.91 -10.70
C GLN A 163 -6.49 -20.32 -9.61
N GLY A 164 -7.74 -20.59 -10.02
CA GLY A 164 -8.81 -21.15 -9.19
C GLY A 164 -8.85 -22.68 -9.15
N ASN A 165 -8.13 -23.39 -10.02
CA ASN A 165 -8.10 -24.86 -10.02
C ASN A 165 -6.87 -25.37 -9.27
N SER A 166 -7.03 -25.66 -7.98
CA SER A 166 -6.07 -26.52 -7.28
C SER A 166 -6.21 -27.95 -7.77
N TRP A 167 -5.08 -28.64 -7.96
CA TRP A 167 -4.99 -30.10 -8.04
C TRP A 167 -5.59 -30.87 -6.85
N VAL A 168 -5.98 -30.16 -5.78
CA VAL A 168 -6.63 -30.70 -4.58
C VAL A 168 -7.89 -29.88 -4.32
N GLU A 169 -9.06 -30.51 -4.30
CA GLU A 169 -10.33 -29.84 -3.99
C GLU A 169 -10.27 -29.05 -2.67
N TRP A 170 -10.90 -27.87 -2.61
CA TRP A 170 -10.84 -26.99 -1.43
C TRP A 170 -11.32 -27.66 -0.15
N LYS A 171 -12.35 -28.52 -0.24
CA LYS A 171 -12.84 -29.30 0.89
C LYS A 171 -11.80 -30.31 1.40
N THR A 172 -11.08 -30.93 0.48
CA THR A 172 -9.96 -31.84 0.80
C THR A 172 -8.82 -31.06 1.45
N LEU A 173 -8.45 -29.90 0.91
CA LEU A 173 -7.42 -29.05 1.49
C LEU A 173 -7.79 -28.59 2.91
N TRP A 174 -9.03 -28.19 3.14
CA TRP A 174 -9.55 -27.84 4.47
C TRP A 174 -9.45 -29.00 5.46
N THR A 175 -9.76 -30.21 5.00
CA THR A 175 -9.65 -31.42 5.81
C THR A 175 -8.20 -31.73 6.16
N LEU A 176 -7.29 -31.65 5.20
CA LEU A 176 -5.85 -31.82 5.43
C LEU A 176 -5.31 -30.78 6.41
N PHE A 177 -5.76 -29.53 6.33
CA PHE A 177 -5.40 -28.48 7.27
C PHE A 177 -5.85 -28.81 8.70
N LYS A 178 -7.12 -29.21 8.89
CA LYS A 178 -7.63 -29.67 10.20
C LYS A 178 -6.85 -30.86 10.74
N LEU A 179 -6.52 -31.84 9.89
CA LEU A 179 -5.69 -32.98 10.25
C LEU A 179 -4.29 -32.54 10.69
N GLY A 180 -3.66 -31.60 9.96
CA GLY A 180 -2.37 -31.02 10.33
C GLY A 180 -2.39 -30.35 11.70
N LEU A 181 -3.42 -29.55 12.00
CA LEU A 181 -3.62 -28.96 13.33
C LEU A 181 -3.85 -30.03 14.42
N THR A 182 -4.56 -31.10 14.08
CA THR A 182 -4.80 -32.23 14.99
C THR A 182 -3.50 -32.96 15.33
N VAL A 183 -2.61 -33.17 14.35
CA VAL A 183 -1.28 -33.73 14.55
C VAL A 183 -0.40 -32.80 15.40
N LEU A 184 -0.42 -31.50 15.15
CA LEU A 184 0.30 -30.51 15.96
C LEU A 184 -0.20 -30.50 17.41
N TRP A 185 -1.51 -30.58 17.62
CA TRP A 185 -2.10 -30.72 18.95
C TRP A 185 -1.63 -32.02 19.63
N GLY A 186 -1.70 -33.17 18.94
CA GLY A 186 -1.19 -34.44 19.45
C GLY A 186 0.30 -34.40 19.82
N GLY A 187 1.11 -33.70 19.02
CA GLY A 187 2.53 -33.44 19.34
C GLY A 187 2.71 -32.60 20.60
N SER A 188 1.85 -31.59 20.82
CA SER A 188 1.86 -30.78 22.04
C SER A 188 1.45 -31.58 23.28
N VAL A 189 0.45 -32.49 23.15
CA VAL A 189 0.05 -33.43 24.20
C VAL A 189 1.21 -34.34 24.56
N TYR A 190 1.86 -34.95 23.56
CA TYR A 190 3.02 -35.80 23.78
C TYR A 190 4.16 -35.05 24.48
N ALA A 191 4.45 -33.81 24.08
CA ALA A 191 5.45 -32.96 24.73
C ALA A 191 5.09 -32.66 26.19
N ALA A 192 3.82 -32.37 26.49
CA ALA A 192 3.34 -32.14 27.85
C ALA A 192 3.49 -33.40 28.73
N ILE A 193 3.16 -34.59 28.20
CA ILE A 193 3.34 -35.89 28.89
C ILE A 193 4.82 -36.17 29.15
N GLN A 194 5.70 -35.88 28.19
CA GLN A 194 7.13 -36.10 28.38
C GLN A 194 7.71 -35.13 29.42
N LEU A 195 7.22 -33.89 29.48
CA LEU A 195 7.60 -32.91 30.50
C LEU A 195 7.06 -33.27 31.90
N SER A 196 5.88 -33.88 31.99
CA SER A 196 5.30 -34.31 33.28
C SER A 196 6.03 -35.49 33.92
N ARG A 197 6.84 -36.23 33.14
CA ARG A 197 7.69 -37.33 33.63
C ARG A 197 9.00 -36.86 34.28
N PHE A 198 9.37 -35.58 34.13
CA PHE A 198 10.57 -35.02 34.76
C PHE A 198 10.27 -34.48 36.17
N SER A 199 11.18 -34.72 37.11
CA SER A 199 10.97 -34.46 38.54
C SER A 199 10.68 -32.98 38.86
N PRO A 200 9.68 -32.65 39.70
CA PRO A 200 9.07 -31.31 39.82
C PRO A 200 9.83 -30.35 40.75
N GLY A 201 11.14 -30.55 40.95
CA GLY A 201 11.96 -29.67 41.78
C GLY A 201 12.33 -28.35 41.10
N ASP A 202 12.31 -28.29 39.76
CA ASP A 202 12.78 -27.13 39.00
C ASP A 202 11.62 -26.21 38.60
N ALA A 203 11.65 -24.94 39.03
CA ALA A 203 10.66 -23.93 38.66
C ALA A 203 10.52 -23.75 37.12
N LEU A 204 11.60 -24.01 36.37
CA LEU A 204 11.56 -24.01 34.91
C LEU A 204 10.79 -25.19 34.34
N ALA A 205 10.96 -26.38 34.91
CA ALA A 205 10.23 -27.55 34.46
C ALA A 205 8.73 -27.33 34.65
N LYS A 206 8.34 -26.70 35.77
CA LYS A 206 6.95 -26.27 36.01
C LYS A 206 6.48 -25.22 35.00
N ALA A 207 7.28 -24.19 34.72
CA ALA A 207 6.91 -23.16 33.74
C ALA A 207 6.78 -23.73 32.31
N LYS A 208 7.72 -24.60 31.89
CA LYS A 208 7.67 -25.32 30.61
C LYS A 208 6.45 -26.22 30.53
N PHE A 209 6.13 -26.93 31.62
CA PHE A 209 4.93 -27.76 31.73
C PHE A 209 3.67 -26.91 31.57
N TRP A 210 3.47 -25.85 32.38
CA TRP A 210 2.27 -25.01 32.27
C TRP A 210 2.14 -24.29 30.93
N ALA A 211 3.25 -23.86 30.31
CA ALA A 211 3.22 -23.26 28.98
C ALA A 211 2.83 -24.26 27.89
N THR A 212 3.33 -25.50 27.96
CA THR A 212 2.97 -26.57 27.01
C THR A 212 1.55 -27.08 27.25
N ASP A 213 1.10 -27.11 28.50
CA ASP A 213 -0.27 -27.46 28.86
C ASP A 213 -1.28 -26.40 28.38
N LEU A 214 -0.99 -25.11 28.59
CA LEU A 214 -1.81 -24.03 28.05
C LEU A 214 -1.88 -24.08 26.52
N LEU A 215 -0.75 -24.32 25.85
CA LEU A 215 -0.70 -24.49 24.39
C LEU A 215 -1.55 -25.68 23.95
N CYS A 216 -1.46 -26.81 24.66
CA CYS A 216 -2.25 -28.01 24.42
C CYS A 216 -3.76 -27.73 24.56
N VAL A 217 -4.18 -27.03 25.61
CA VAL A 217 -5.60 -26.68 25.83
C VAL A 217 -6.10 -25.73 24.74
N VAL A 218 -5.36 -24.68 24.41
CA VAL A 218 -5.77 -23.71 23.39
C VAL A 218 -5.85 -24.37 22.01
N LEU A 219 -4.83 -25.14 21.62
CA LEU A 219 -4.86 -25.89 20.35
C LEU A 219 -5.98 -26.94 20.34
N GLY A 220 -6.20 -27.65 21.44
CA GLY A 220 -7.24 -28.66 21.57
C GLY A 220 -8.63 -28.07 21.43
N LEU A 221 -8.93 -26.97 22.11
CA LEU A 221 -10.19 -26.24 21.99
C LEU A 221 -10.40 -25.73 20.56
N THR A 222 -9.34 -25.22 19.93
CA THR A 222 -9.39 -24.75 18.53
C THR A 222 -9.69 -25.90 17.56
N VAL A 223 -8.96 -27.01 17.66
CA VAL A 223 -9.16 -28.21 16.85
C VAL A 223 -10.57 -28.77 17.06
N ALA A 224 -11.01 -28.90 18.31
CA ALA A 224 -12.36 -29.35 18.64
C ALA A 224 -13.44 -28.45 18.01
N ALA A 225 -13.29 -27.12 18.14
CA ALA A 225 -14.22 -26.16 17.54
C ALA A 225 -14.27 -26.28 16.00
N LEU A 226 -13.13 -26.47 15.34
CA LEU A 226 -13.05 -26.65 13.88
C LEU A 226 -13.69 -27.97 13.41
N TRP A 227 -13.53 -29.05 14.17
CA TRP A 227 -14.17 -30.33 13.84
C TRP A 227 -15.67 -30.32 14.12
N VAL A 228 -16.12 -29.74 15.23
CA VAL A 228 -17.55 -29.63 15.59
C VAL A 228 -18.30 -28.77 14.59
N LYS A 229 -17.74 -27.63 14.19
CA LYS A 229 -18.36 -26.76 13.17
C LYS A 229 -18.24 -27.31 11.74
N GLY A 230 -17.36 -28.28 11.50
CA GLY A 230 -17.24 -28.96 10.22
C GLY A 230 -16.99 -28.01 9.04
N ASP A 231 -17.89 -28.04 8.06
CA ASP A 231 -17.85 -27.18 6.88
C ASP A 231 -18.34 -25.76 7.15
N ALA A 232 -19.09 -25.52 8.23
CA ALA A 232 -19.54 -24.17 8.61
C ALA A 232 -18.40 -23.29 9.15
N ALA A 233 -17.28 -23.88 9.54
CA ALA A 233 -16.05 -23.17 9.87
C ALA A 233 -15.09 -23.04 8.68
N ARG A 234 -15.43 -23.59 7.51
CA ARG A 234 -14.59 -23.53 6.32
C ARG A 234 -14.46 -22.10 5.84
N LEU A 235 -13.24 -21.72 5.48
CA LEU A 235 -12.99 -20.46 4.80
C LEU A 235 -13.64 -20.47 3.40
N ASP A 236 -14.01 -19.30 2.90
CA ASP A 236 -14.47 -19.14 1.52
C ASP A 236 -13.39 -19.56 0.51
N ASP A 237 -13.77 -19.81 -0.73
CA ASP A 237 -12.86 -20.38 -1.74
C ASP A 237 -11.70 -19.43 -2.07
N SER A 238 -11.91 -18.11 -2.01
CA SER A 238 -10.86 -17.13 -2.20
C SER A 238 -9.83 -17.17 -1.06
N SER A 239 -10.29 -17.29 0.17
CA SER A 239 -9.43 -17.48 1.34
C SER A 239 -8.69 -18.83 1.29
N MET A 240 -9.34 -19.89 0.83
CA MET A 240 -8.71 -21.21 0.65
C MET A 240 -7.59 -21.17 -0.38
N ARG A 241 -7.75 -20.40 -1.47
CA ARG A 241 -6.69 -20.15 -2.46
C ARG A 241 -5.48 -19.46 -1.81
N ILE A 242 -5.69 -18.46 -0.96
CA ILE A 242 -4.58 -17.78 -0.24
C ILE A 242 -3.89 -18.76 0.70
N LEU A 243 -4.65 -19.51 1.50
CA LEU A 243 -4.12 -20.53 2.39
C LEU A 243 -3.25 -21.54 1.64
N TRP A 244 -3.69 -21.99 0.45
CA TRP A 244 -2.91 -22.90 -0.39
C TRP A 244 -1.53 -22.33 -0.77
N GLN A 245 -1.46 -21.05 -1.17
CA GLN A 245 -0.19 -20.41 -1.53
C GLN A 245 0.73 -20.26 -0.32
N LEU A 246 0.17 -19.88 0.84
CA LEU A 246 0.91 -19.78 2.09
C LEU A 246 1.45 -21.14 2.55
N LEU A 247 0.69 -22.22 2.38
CA LEU A 247 1.15 -23.58 2.71
C LEU A 247 2.31 -24.02 1.82
N LYS A 248 2.23 -23.79 0.50
CA LYS A 248 3.35 -24.07 -0.42
C LYS A 248 4.61 -23.28 -0.06
N ALA A 249 4.45 -21.99 0.23
CA ALA A 249 5.54 -21.11 0.64
C ALA A 249 6.15 -21.55 1.99
N THR A 250 5.32 -21.94 2.95
CA THR A 250 5.75 -22.46 4.26
C THR A 250 6.53 -23.76 4.09
N PHE A 251 6.06 -24.67 3.23
CA PHE A 251 6.77 -25.91 2.93
C PHE A 251 8.19 -25.63 2.41
N ALA A 252 8.33 -24.76 1.41
CA ALA A 252 9.64 -24.36 0.88
C ALA A 252 10.54 -23.75 1.97
N ALA A 253 9.97 -22.87 2.80
CA ALA A 253 10.68 -22.24 3.92
C ALA A 253 11.15 -23.25 4.99
N VAL A 254 10.33 -24.26 5.31
CA VAL A 254 10.68 -25.32 6.28
C VAL A 254 11.78 -26.23 5.73
N VAL A 255 11.72 -26.61 4.46
CA VAL A 255 12.80 -27.40 3.82
C VAL A 255 14.12 -26.63 3.87
N MET A 256 14.10 -25.34 3.53
CA MET A 256 15.29 -24.49 3.68
C MET A 256 15.75 -24.36 5.14
N LEU A 257 14.82 -24.22 6.09
CA LEU A 257 15.17 -24.17 7.51
C LEU A 257 15.89 -25.44 7.95
N ILE A 258 15.44 -26.63 7.55
CA ILE A 258 16.09 -27.90 7.87
C ILE A 258 17.54 -27.89 7.39
N GLY A 259 17.77 -27.52 6.13
CA GLY A 259 19.12 -27.39 5.58
C GLY A 259 19.96 -26.34 6.32
N CYS A 260 19.38 -25.17 6.63
CA CYS A 260 20.06 -24.14 7.41
C CYS A 260 20.39 -24.60 8.84
N VAL A 261 19.53 -25.40 9.49
CA VAL A 261 19.78 -25.99 10.82
C VAL A 261 20.94 -26.98 10.75
N MET A 262 21.01 -27.81 9.71
CA MET A 262 22.12 -28.74 9.50
C MET A 262 23.46 -28.00 9.33
N VAL A 263 23.49 -26.89 8.57
CA VAL A 263 24.72 -26.16 8.23
C VAL A 263 25.13 -25.14 9.31
N PHE A 264 24.17 -24.37 9.83
CA PHE A 264 24.41 -23.19 10.68
C PHE A 264 23.90 -23.35 12.13
N LYS A 265 23.23 -24.46 12.44
CA LYS A 265 22.71 -24.81 13.77
C LYS A 265 21.90 -23.65 14.38
N LYS A 266 22.35 -23.10 15.52
CA LYS A 266 21.64 -22.03 16.26
C LYS A 266 21.50 -20.73 15.47
N ARG A 267 22.27 -20.53 14.39
CA ARG A 267 22.19 -19.34 13.53
C ARG A 267 21.29 -19.54 12.30
N ALA A 268 20.70 -20.72 12.13
CA ALA A 268 19.87 -21.05 10.98
C ALA A 268 18.73 -20.06 10.72
N GLY A 269 18.00 -19.67 11.77
CA GLY A 269 16.90 -18.73 11.66
C GLY A 269 17.34 -17.35 11.15
N ILE A 270 18.50 -16.86 11.61
CA ILE A 270 19.04 -15.58 11.13
C ILE A 270 19.43 -15.67 9.66
N VAL A 271 20.11 -16.75 9.24
CA VAL A 271 20.52 -16.94 7.84
C VAL A 271 19.30 -17.04 6.94
N LEU A 272 18.29 -17.81 7.34
CA LEU A 272 17.05 -17.98 6.59
C LEU A 272 16.29 -16.65 6.46
N LEU A 273 16.16 -15.89 7.56
CA LEU A 273 15.49 -14.60 7.58
C LEU A 273 16.11 -13.62 6.59
N HIS A 274 17.44 -13.49 6.59
CA HIS A 274 18.11 -12.59 5.65
C HIS A 274 18.07 -13.10 4.21
N GLY A 275 18.06 -14.42 3.99
CA GLY A 275 17.78 -15.00 2.67
C GLY A 275 16.41 -14.59 2.15
N GLY A 276 15.39 -14.60 3.02
CA GLY A 276 14.05 -14.10 2.69
C GLY A 276 14.03 -12.59 2.38
N ILE A 277 14.73 -11.76 3.18
CA ILE A 277 14.87 -10.32 2.89
C ILE A 277 15.58 -10.11 1.54
N GLY A 278 16.65 -10.84 1.26
CA GLY A 278 17.36 -10.77 -0.02
C GLY A 278 16.47 -11.13 -1.20
N LEU A 279 15.63 -12.16 -1.05
CA LEU A 279 14.63 -12.54 -2.06
C LEU A 279 13.56 -11.45 -2.26
N MET A 280 13.12 -10.79 -1.18
CA MET A 280 12.18 -9.66 -1.25
C MET A 280 12.79 -8.46 -1.99
N MET A 281 14.04 -8.10 -1.68
CA MET A 281 14.76 -7.03 -2.39
C MET A 281 14.94 -7.35 -3.88
N PHE A 282 15.25 -8.60 -4.21
CA PHE A 282 15.34 -9.05 -5.60
C PHE A 282 13.97 -8.98 -6.30
N SER A 283 12.89 -9.35 -5.62
CA SER A 283 11.53 -9.22 -6.15
C SER A 283 11.19 -7.79 -6.52
N GLU A 284 11.50 -6.83 -5.65
CA GLU A 284 11.21 -5.42 -5.89
C GLU A 284 12.01 -4.87 -7.07
N LEU A 285 13.28 -5.28 -7.20
CA LEU A 285 14.07 -4.94 -8.38
C LEU A 285 13.48 -5.53 -9.66
N LEU A 286 13.05 -6.80 -9.63
CA LEU A 286 12.45 -7.46 -10.79
C LEU A 286 11.16 -6.76 -11.21
N VAL A 287 10.26 -6.50 -10.27
CA VAL A 287 8.98 -5.82 -10.50
C VAL A 287 9.23 -4.40 -11.00
N GLY A 288 10.13 -3.64 -10.37
CA GLY A 288 10.47 -2.28 -10.77
C GLY A 288 11.07 -2.15 -12.18
N LEU A 289 11.62 -3.23 -12.74
CA LEU A 289 12.18 -3.28 -14.10
C LEU A 289 11.24 -3.89 -15.14
N THR A 290 10.30 -4.75 -14.74
CA THR A 290 9.49 -5.55 -15.69
C THR A 290 8.00 -5.29 -15.62
N ALA A 291 7.49 -4.69 -14.54
CA ALA A 291 6.07 -4.44 -14.38
C ALA A 291 5.60 -3.32 -15.32
N VAL A 292 4.49 -3.60 -16.00
CA VAL A 292 3.74 -2.64 -16.78
C VAL A 292 2.35 -2.56 -16.17
N GLU A 293 1.87 -1.35 -15.96
CA GLU A 293 0.54 -1.10 -15.40
C GLU A 293 -0.29 -0.34 -16.44
N ALA A 294 -1.48 -0.85 -16.69
CA ALA A 294 -2.43 -0.31 -17.65
C ALA A 294 -3.86 -0.43 -17.09
N GLN A 295 -4.83 0.13 -17.78
CA GLN A 295 -6.24 0.06 -17.41
C GLN A 295 -7.09 -0.37 -18.59
N ILE A 296 -8.14 -1.13 -18.30
CA ILE A 296 -9.22 -1.42 -19.23
C ILE A 296 -10.47 -0.76 -18.68
N SER A 297 -11.13 0.06 -19.49
CA SER A 297 -12.44 0.60 -19.20
C SER A 297 -13.42 0.06 -20.22
N LEU A 298 -14.49 -0.57 -19.77
CA LEU A 298 -15.50 -1.19 -20.63
C LEU A 298 -16.89 -0.77 -20.19
N GLU A 299 -17.73 -0.45 -21.18
CA GLU A 299 -19.18 -0.46 -21.04
C GLU A 299 -19.69 -1.90 -21.00
N GLU A 300 -20.80 -2.16 -20.30
CA GLU A 300 -21.45 -3.46 -20.35
C GLU A 300 -21.77 -3.88 -21.80
N GLY A 301 -21.41 -5.12 -22.16
CA GLY A 301 -21.50 -5.67 -23.52
C GLY A 301 -20.35 -5.28 -24.45
N GLN A 302 -19.40 -4.44 -24.01
CA GLN A 302 -18.25 -4.05 -24.82
C GLN A 302 -17.12 -5.09 -24.75
N THR A 303 -16.45 -5.29 -25.88
CA THR A 303 -15.25 -6.13 -26.02
C THR A 303 -14.04 -5.28 -26.37
N THR A 304 -12.90 -5.57 -25.74
CA THR A 304 -11.59 -4.99 -26.10
C THR A 304 -10.51 -6.06 -26.21
N ASN A 305 -9.45 -5.76 -26.96
CA ASN A 305 -8.21 -6.54 -27.00
C ASN A 305 -7.00 -5.72 -26.57
N PHE A 306 -7.18 -4.55 -25.93
CA PHE A 306 -6.06 -3.73 -25.47
C PHE A 306 -6.31 -3.18 -24.06
N ALA A 307 -5.22 -2.91 -23.36
CA ALA A 307 -5.21 -2.10 -22.15
C ALA A 307 -4.54 -0.76 -22.43
N SER A 308 -4.97 0.31 -21.78
CA SER A 308 -4.44 1.66 -21.95
C SER A 308 -3.51 2.05 -20.80
N ASP A 309 -2.29 2.47 -21.12
CA ASP A 309 -1.36 3.08 -20.17
C ASP A 309 -1.64 4.58 -20.08
N HIS A 310 -2.31 4.99 -19.00
CA HIS A 310 -2.71 6.39 -18.77
C HIS A 310 -1.55 7.32 -18.40
N ARG A 311 -0.30 6.83 -18.34
CA ARG A 311 0.90 7.63 -18.05
C ARG A 311 1.66 8.03 -19.30
N SER A 312 1.41 7.32 -20.39
CA SER A 312 2.09 7.51 -21.67
C SER A 312 1.07 7.85 -22.74
N SER A 313 1.30 8.89 -23.53
CA SER A 313 0.50 9.17 -24.72
C SER A 313 1.21 8.78 -26.01
N GLU A 314 0.43 8.51 -27.04
CA GLU A 314 0.89 8.26 -28.40
C GLU A 314 0.02 9.06 -29.39
N LEU A 315 0.63 9.56 -30.46
CA LEU A 315 -0.09 10.10 -31.60
C LEU A 315 -0.34 8.96 -32.58
N ALA A 316 -1.61 8.62 -32.80
CA ALA A 316 -2.03 7.53 -33.65
C ALA A 316 -2.64 8.06 -34.95
N PHE A 317 -2.26 7.43 -36.06
CA PHE A 317 -2.88 7.53 -37.37
C PHE A 317 -3.47 6.17 -37.70
N VAL A 318 -4.79 6.09 -37.82
CA VAL A 318 -5.49 4.84 -38.14
C VAL A 318 -5.93 4.88 -39.59
N GLU A 319 -5.36 4.01 -40.42
CA GLU A 319 -5.78 3.87 -41.81
C GLU A 319 -7.01 2.96 -41.88
N SER A 320 -8.14 3.54 -42.25
CA SER A 320 -9.39 2.80 -42.48
C SER A 320 -9.49 2.43 -43.96
N SER A 321 -8.92 1.29 -44.35
CA SER A 321 -8.85 0.84 -45.75
C SER A 321 -10.13 0.15 -46.26
N GLY A 322 -11.27 0.27 -45.56
CA GLY A 322 -12.52 -0.40 -45.94
C GLY A 322 -12.50 -1.92 -45.81
N THR A 323 -11.44 -2.49 -45.23
CA THR A 323 -11.27 -3.91 -44.88
C THR A 323 -11.54 -4.14 -43.39
N GLU A 324 -11.87 -5.37 -42.97
CA GLU A 324 -12.09 -5.71 -41.54
C GLU A 324 -10.86 -5.49 -40.63
N SER A 325 -9.68 -5.20 -41.20
CA SER A 325 -8.45 -4.88 -40.46
C SER A 325 -8.07 -3.40 -40.56
N GLU A 326 -7.86 -2.74 -39.42
CA GLU A 326 -7.30 -1.39 -39.31
C GLU A 326 -5.78 -1.43 -39.16
N THR A 327 -5.07 -0.52 -39.83
CA THR A 327 -3.62 -0.34 -39.64
C THR A 327 -3.37 0.88 -38.75
N HIS A 328 -2.73 0.67 -37.60
CA HIS A 328 -2.37 1.74 -36.67
C HIS A 328 -0.90 2.11 -36.81
N ILE A 329 -0.62 3.35 -37.20
CA ILE A 329 0.74 3.92 -37.20
C ILE A 329 0.83 4.86 -36.01
N VAL A 330 1.69 4.55 -35.05
CA VAL A 330 1.79 5.28 -33.77
C VAL A 330 3.15 5.95 -33.58
N VAL A 331 3.14 7.17 -33.05
CA VAL A 331 4.32 7.93 -32.65
C VAL A 331 4.31 8.11 -31.14
N ALA A 332 5.32 7.55 -30.45
CA ALA A 332 5.43 7.61 -29.00
C ALA A 332 5.54 9.06 -28.49
N GLY A 333 4.91 9.36 -27.35
CA GLY A 333 4.92 10.70 -26.74
C GLY A 333 6.32 11.25 -26.46
N SER A 334 7.29 10.40 -26.09
CA SER A 334 8.69 10.82 -25.92
C SER A 334 9.30 11.37 -27.20
N ARG A 335 8.93 10.82 -28.37
CA ARG A 335 9.34 11.36 -29.68
C ARG A 335 8.66 12.69 -29.96
N LEU A 336 7.37 12.82 -29.63
CA LEU A 336 6.65 14.09 -29.76
C LEU A 336 7.34 15.20 -28.96
N ILE A 337 7.65 14.94 -27.68
CA ILE A 337 8.36 15.88 -26.80
C ILE A 337 9.73 16.25 -27.38
N SER A 338 10.52 15.27 -27.82
CA SER A 338 11.85 15.54 -28.39
C SER A 338 11.78 16.32 -29.71
N SER A 339 10.74 16.10 -30.52
CA SER A 339 10.61 16.71 -31.85
C SER A 339 10.32 18.20 -31.82
N VAL A 340 9.75 18.71 -30.70
CA VAL A 340 9.57 20.16 -30.48
C VAL A 340 10.89 20.92 -30.63
N SER A 341 12.02 20.32 -30.26
CA SER A 341 13.36 20.91 -30.37
C SER A 341 14.25 20.34 -31.49
N HIS A 342 13.91 19.17 -32.05
CA HIS A 342 14.76 18.43 -32.99
C HIS A 342 14.18 18.30 -34.42
N GLY A 343 13.02 18.89 -34.72
CA GLY A 343 12.48 18.98 -36.08
C GLY A 343 11.48 17.87 -36.46
N LYS A 344 11.24 17.71 -37.78
CA LYS A 344 10.17 16.86 -38.33
C LYS A 344 10.37 15.36 -38.03
N ILE A 345 9.28 14.69 -37.66
CA ILE A 345 9.19 13.24 -37.53
C ILE A 345 8.78 12.66 -38.89
N THR A 346 9.56 11.72 -39.40
CA THR A 346 9.29 11.03 -40.67
C THR A 346 9.05 9.54 -40.44
N ASN A 347 8.15 8.95 -41.22
CA ASN A 347 7.84 7.52 -41.22
C ASN A 347 7.54 7.06 -42.65
N GLU A 348 8.11 5.93 -43.08
CA GLU A 348 7.93 5.38 -44.43
C GLU A 348 6.49 4.94 -44.71
N LEU A 349 5.73 4.57 -43.66
CA LEU A 349 4.33 4.15 -43.76
C LEU A 349 3.35 5.32 -43.93
N LEU A 350 3.80 6.56 -43.69
CA LEU A 350 2.98 7.76 -43.82
C LEU A 350 3.39 8.57 -45.07
N PRO A 351 2.41 9.07 -45.86
CA PRO A 351 2.67 9.92 -47.02
C PRO A 351 3.03 11.38 -46.66
N PHE A 352 3.12 11.68 -45.35
CA PHE A 352 3.39 13.00 -44.83
C PHE A 352 4.38 12.96 -43.66
N ASP A 353 5.00 14.10 -43.41
CA ASP A 353 5.88 14.35 -42.28
C ASP A 353 5.10 15.08 -41.18
N ILE A 354 5.50 14.82 -39.94
CA ILE A 354 4.83 15.32 -38.74
C ILE A 354 5.74 16.33 -38.05
N GLU A 355 5.27 17.56 -37.87
CA GLU A 355 5.96 18.60 -37.12
C GLU A 355 5.17 18.93 -35.85
N VAL A 356 5.78 18.74 -34.68
CA VAL A 356 5.14 19.06 -33.39
C VAL A 356 5.49 20.50 -33.02
N LEU A 357 4.52 21.40 -33.11
CA LEU A 357 4.71 22.82 -32.82
C LEU A 357 4.71 23.08 -31.31
N LYS A 358 3.79 22.43 -30.59
CA LYS A 358 3.65 22.52 -29.14
C LYS A 358 3.23 21.19 -28.56
N TYR A 359 3.71 20.90 -27.36
CA TYR A 359 3.31 19.74 -26.57
C TYR A 359 3.21 20.14 -25.11
N TYR A 360 2.10 19.79 -24.46
CA TYR A 360 1.88 19.97 -23.03
C TYR A 360 1.53 18.60 -22.42
N GLY A 361 2.22 18.26 -21.32
CA GLY A 361 1.97 17.01 -20.57
C GLY A 361 0.60 16.98 -19.92
N ASN A 362 0.09 18.14 -19.51
CA ASN A 362 -1.29 18.31 -19.04
C ASN A 362 -1.86 19.62 -19.60
N ALA A 363 -3.02 19.54 -20.25
CA ALA A 363 -3.68 20.69 -20.84
C ALA A 363 -5.21 20.58 -20.75
N ARG A 364 -5.89 21.69 -21.01
CA ARG A 364 -7.34 21.77 -21.16
C ARG A 364 -7.69 22.51 -22.44
N LEU A 365 -8.83 22.14 -22.99
CA LEU A 365 -9.45 22.88 -24.09
C LEU A 365 -10.30 24.00 -23.48
N ARG A 366 -10.06 25.23 -23.95
CA ARG A 366 -10.79 26.41 -23.50
C ARG A 366 -11.12 27.28 -24.72
N PRO A 367 -12.19 28.10 -24.63
CA PRO A 367 -12.41 29.16 -25.60
C PRO A 367 -11.17 30.03 -25.77
N PRO A 368 -10.85 30.47 -27.00
CA PRO A 368 -9.62 31.19 -27.28
C PRO A 368 -9.58 32.55 -26.56
N THR A 369 -8.40 32.92 -26.09
CA THR A 369 -8.11 34.20 -25.46
C THR A 369 -6.98 34.92 -26.20
N LYS A 370 -6.66 36.15 -25.80
CA LYS A 370 -5.48 36.86 -26.35
C LYS A 370 -4.16 36.13 -26.03
N GLU A 371 -4.09 35.46 -24.89
CA GLU A 371 -2.90 34.70 -24.46
C GLU A 371 -2.81 33.33 -25.14
N HIS A 372 -3.96 32.71 -25.41
CA HIS A 372 -4.07 31.40 -26.06
C HIS A 372 -4.98 31.51 -27.29
N PRO A 373 -4.44 31.93 -28.45
CA PRO A 373 -5.21 32.05 -29.69
C PRO A 373 -5.46 30.68 -30.34
N ILE A 374 -6.33 30.66 -31.36
CA ILE A 374 -6.50 29.50 -32.25
C ILE A 374 -5.25 29.36 -33.11
N GLU A 375 -4.59 28.21 -33.01
CA GLU A 375 -3.38 27.87 -33.77
C GLU A 375 -3.63 26.79 -34.83
N ALA A 376 -4.68 25.98 -34.66
CA ALA A 376 -5.01 24.91 -35.59
C ALA A 376 -5.84 25.44 -36.77
N THR A 377 -5.51 24.96 -37.97
CA THR A 377 -6.18 25.31 -39.22
C THR A 377 -7.27 24.30 -39.60
N HIS A 378 -7.38 23.19 -38.88
CA HIS A 378 -8.30 22.08 -39.13
C HIS A 378 -8.95 21.56 -37.84
N GLY A 379 -10.03 20.80 -38.01
CA GLY A 379 -10.70 20.11 -36.92
C GLY A 379 -11.33 21.00 -35.84
N ILE A 380 -11.51 20.43 -34.65
CA ILE A 380 -12.04 21.10 -33.46
C ILE A 380 -11.12 22.23 -32.97
N GLY A 381 -9.82 22.13 -33.29
CA GLY A 381 -8.83 23.16 -32.98
C GLY A 381 -9.11 24.52 -33.62
N LYS A 382 -10.06 24.64 -34.56
CA LYS A 382 -10.56 25.91 -35.09
C LYS A 382 -11.41 26.73 -34.10
N LYS A 383 -11.89 26.09 -33.03
CA LYS A 383 -12.83 26.69 -32.06
C LYS A 383 -12.29 26.72 -30.64
N GLU A 384 -11.34 25.85 -30.33
CA GLU A 384 -10.75 25.69 -29.01
C GLU A 384 -9.27 26.02 -29.04
N ALA A 385 -8.77 26.58 -27.94
CA ALA A 385 -7.35 26.78 -27.71
C ALA A 385 -6.82 25.77 -26.68
N LEU A 386 -5.56 25.38 -26.84
CA LEU A 386 -4.89 24.46 -25.93
C LEU A 386 -4.19 25.25 -24.81
N VAL A 387 -4.68 25.10 -23.58
CA VAL A 387 -4.16 25.83 -22.42
C VAL A 387 -3.44 24.86 -21.48
N PRO A 388 -2.15 25.08 -21.15
CA PRO A 388 -1.42 24.23 -20.23
C PRO A 388 -1.98 24.35 -18.80
N VAL A 389 -1.98 23.24 -18.07
CA VAL A 389 -2.37 23.18 -16.65
C VAL A 389 -1.27 22.46 -15.87
N GLY A 390 -1.10 22.79 -14.59
CA GLY A 390 -0.16 22.06 -13.71
C GLY A 390 -0.47 20.56 -13.69
N GLY A 391 0.58 19.73 -13.58
CA GLY A 391 0.42 18.28 -13.47
C GLY A 391 -0.33 17.88 -12.19
N SER A 392 -1.02 16.75 -12.25
CA SER A 392 -1.61 16.11 -11.07
C SER A 392 -0.50 15.62 -10.13
N THR A 393 -0.69 15.79 -8.83
CA THR A 393 0.30 15.32 -7.83
C THR A 393 0.17 13.83 -7.54
N GLY A 394 -0.88 13.18 -8.03
CA GLY A 394 -1.19 11.77 -7.77
C GLY A 394 -1.70 11.49 -6.34
N VAL A 395 -1.70 12.49 -5.45
CA VAL A 395 -2.27 12.43 -4.09
C VAL A 395 -3.59 13.19 -3.95
N ASP A 396 -4.04 13.84 -5.03
CA ASP A 396 -5.31 14.54 -5.09
C ASP A 396 -6.50 13.57 -4.92
N THR A 397 -7.50 13.96 -4.13
CA THR A 397 -8.68 13.13 -3.81
C THR A 397 -9.50 12.71 -5.03
N ASP A 398 -9.31 13.38 -6.17
CA ASP A 398 -10.05 13.15 -7.41
C ASP A 398 -9.33 12.21 -8.40
N ALA A 399 -8.16 11.66 -8.05
CA ALA A 399 -7.37 10.76 -8.92
C ALA A 399 -7.24 11.29 -10.37
N LYS A 400 -6.99 12.59 -10.52
CA LYS A 400 -6.91 13.24 -11.83
C LYS A 400 -5.71 12.69 -12.60
N VAL A 401 -5.95 12.21 -13.81
CA VAL A 401 -4.90 11.85 -14.77
C VAL A 401 -4.48 13.11 -15.53
N ASP A 402 -3.19 13.24 -15.80
CA ASP A 402 -2.71 14.27 -16.73
C ASP A 402 -3.24 14.00 -18.13
N LEU A 403 -3.71 15.05 -18.79
CA LEU A 403 -4.34 14.95 -20.10
C LEU A 403 -3.46 15.67 -21.13
N PRO A 404 -2.56 14.94 -21.81
CA PRO A 404 -1.69 15.53 -22.82
C PRO A 404 -2.47 16.20 -23.95
N GLY A 405 -1.86 17.24 -24.49
CA GLY A 405 -2.31 17.90 -25.71
C GLY A 405 -1.15 18.44 -26.52
N ALA A 406 -1.32 18.50 -27.84
CA ALA A 406 -0.31 18.98 -28.76
C ALA A 406 -0.94 19.75 -29.93
N ILE A 407 -0.14 20.62 -30.53
CA ILE A 407 -0.43 21.22 -31.83
C ILE A 407 0.54 20.61 -32.84
N VAL A 408 0.00 19.96 -33.87
CA VAL A 408 0.76 19.18 -34.84
C VAL A 408 0.47 19.68 -36.25
N ARG A 409 1.52 19.97 -37.01
CA ARG A 409 1.44 20.29 -38.43
C ARG A 409 1.81 19.07 -39.26
N LEU A 410 1.00 18.78 -40.28
CA LEU A 410 1.24 17.73 -41.24
C LEU A 410 1.65 18.34 -42.58
N THR A 411 2.70 17.80 -43.18
CA THR A 411 3.22 18.30 -44.47
C THR A 411 3.43 17.13 -45.42
N LYS A 412 2.92 17.24 -46.65
CA LYS A 412 3.06 16.18 -47.65
C LYS A 412 4.53 15.96 -47.99
N ARG A 413 4.93 14.68 -48.08
CA ARG A 413 6.31 14.33 -48.44
C ARG A 413 6.49 14.49 -49.95
N GLY A 414 7.35 15.43 -50.36
CA GLY A 414 7.68 15.64 -51.76
C GLY A 414 8.54 14.51 -52.32
N SER A 415 8.21 14.04 -53.53
CA SER A 415 9.04 13.11 -54.29
C SER A 415 10.22 13.84 -54.95
N GLY A 416 11.30 14.10 -54.19
CA GLY A 416 12.56 14.63 -54.73
C GLY A 416 13.01 16.00 -54.16
N LYS A 417 14.21 16.43 -54.57
CA LYS A 417 15.03 17.55 -54.03
C LYS A 417 14.45 18.97 -54.17
N GLU A 418 13.18 19.15 -54.50
CA GLU A 418 12.55 20.47 -54.58
C GLU A 418 11.56 20.68 -53.42
N SER A 419 11.95 21.59 -52.52
CA SER A 419 11.33 21.88 -51.23
C SER A 419 10.12 22.82 -51.35
N ASN A 420 9.06 22.40 -52.06
CA ASN A 420 7.72 22.95 -51.84
C ASN A 420 6.87 21.88 -51.17
N SER A 421 7.09 21.72 -49.87
CA SER A 421 6.32 20.82 -49.02
C SER A 421 4.91 21.42 -48.85
N GLU A 422 3.89 20.83 -49.47
CA GLU A 422 2.51 21.28 -49.33
C GLU A 422 2.01 21.00 -47.90
N GLU A 423 1.56 22.05 -47.19
CA GLU A 423 0.97 21.89 -45.86
C GLU A 423 -0.43 21.26 -46.00
N ILE A 424 -0.62 20.11 -45.35
CA ILE A 424 -1.93 19.43 -45.29
C ILE A 424 -2.81 20.14 -44.27
N GLY A 425 -2.22 20.52 -43.13
CA GLY A 425 -2.90 21.31 -42.10
C GLY A 425 -2.21 21.24 -40.75
N THR A 426 -2.66 22.12 -39.86
CA THR A 426 -2.26 22.16 -38.46
C THR A 426 -3.46 21.75 -37.59
N TYR A 427 -3.27 20.77 -36.73
CA TYR A 427 -4.31 20.09 -35.94
C TYR A 427 -4.03 20.26 -34.45
N LEU A 428 -5.08 20.52 -33.68
CA LEU A 428 -5.07 20.38 -32.24
C LEU A 428 -5.43 18.94 -31.91
N VAL A 429 -4.55 18.24 -31.19
CA VAL A 429 -4.78 16.88 -30.73
C VAL A 429 -4.69 16.84 -29.21
N SER A 430 -5.62 16.17 -28.55
CA SER A 430 -5.63 16.02 -27.09
C SER A 430 -6.30 14.72 -26.70
N THR A 431 -5.86 14.12 -25.60
CA THR A 431 -6.53 12.96 -24.98
C THR A 431 -7.95 13.27 -24.50
N LEU A 432 -8.30 14.55 -24.36
CA LEU A 432 -9.66 15.03 -24.09
C LEU A 432 -10.62 14.87 -25.29
N LEU A 433 -10.08 14.75 -26.50
CA LEU A 433 -10.88 14.65 -27.70
C LEU A 433 -11.29 13.19 -27.91
N ALA A 434 -12.59 12.92 -27.76
CA ALA A 434 -13.17 11.63 -28.07
C ALA A 434 -13.26 11.38 -29.59
N MET A 435 -13.33 12.45 -30.39
CA MET A 435 -13.42 12.36 -31.85
C MET A 435 -12.04 12.33 -32.48
N GLN A 436 -11.85 11.40 -33.42
CA GLN A 436 -10.65 11.36 -34.25
C GLN A 436 -10.80 12.38 -35.39
N GLU A 437 -9.71 13.07 -35.73
CA GLU A 437 -9.70 14.05 -36.80
C GLU A 437 -9.38 13.36 -38.12
N PRO A 438 -10.28 13.36 -39.11
CA PRO A 438 -10.03 12.72 -40.39
C PRO A 438 -9.01 13.53 -41.19
N VAL A 439 -8.00 12.86 -41.71
CA VAL A 439 -6.96 13.42 -42.57
C VAL A 439 -6.92 12.61 -43.87
N GLU A 440 -7.15 13.26 -45.00
CA GLU A 440 -7.13 12.61 -46.31
C GLU A 440 -5.93 13.09 -47.12
N VAL A 441 -5.09 12.14 -47.56
CA VAL A 441 -3.90 12.42 -48.37
C VAL A 441 -3.76 11.34 -49.43
N ASP A 442 -3.61 11.75 -50.69
CA ASP A 442 -3.46 10.84 -51.84
C ASP A 442 -4.56 9.76 -51.94
N GLY A 443 -5.80 10.11 -51.56
CA GLY A 443 -6.96 9.21 -51.57
C GLY A 443 -7.01 8.20 -50.42
N LYS A 444 -6.06 8.25 -49.48
CA LYS A 444 -6.07 7.47 -48.24
C LYS A 444 -6.61 8.31 -47.09
N LYS A 445 -7.49 7.73 -46.28
CA LYS A 445 -8.06 8.35 -45.08
C LYS A 445 -7.38 7.83 -43.83
N TYR A 446 -6.93 8.75 -43.00
CA TYR A 446 -6.29 8.49 -41.71
C TYR A 446 -7.08 9.18 -40.61
N ASP A 447 -7.40 8.46 -39.55
CA ASP A 447 -7.98 9.04 -38.35
C ASP A 447 -6.86 9.42 -37.37
N LEU A 448 -6.67 10.73 -37.18
CA LEU A 448 -5.66 11.32 -36.31
C LEU A 448 -6.21 11.44 -34.88
N SER A 449 -5.47 10.90 -33.91
CA SER A 449 -5.80 11.08 -32.49
C SER A 449 -4.56 11.08 -31.60
N LEU A 450 -4.55 11.94 -30.59
CA LEU A 450 -3.65 11.79 -29.45
C LEU A 450 -4.39 10.99 -28.38
N ARG A 451 -3.88 9.81 -28.05
CA ARG A 451 -4.52 8.89 -27.12
C ARG A 451 -3.51 8.35 -26.11
N PHE A 452 -4.01 7.76 -25.03
CA PHE A 452 -3.15 6.98 -24.15
C PHE A 452 -2.60 5.76 -24.91
N ARG A 453 -1.34 5.41 -24.62
CA ARG A 453 -0.66 4.27 -25.25
C ARG A 453 -1.49 3.01 -25.04
N ARG A 454 -1.72 2.26 -26.12
CA ARG A 454 -2.46 0.99 -26.07
C ARG A 454 -1.47 -0.17 -26.08
N ASP A 455 -1.59 -1.07 -25.11
CA ASP A 455 -0.95 -2.38 -25.10
C ASP A 455 -1.95 -3.43 -25.58
N TYR A 456 -1.84 -3.79 -26.86
CA TYR A 456 -2.65 -4.83 -27.49
C TYR A 456 -2.31 -6.22 -26.94
N LYS A 457 -3.34 -7.05 -26.81
CA LYS A 457 -3.32 -8.38 -26.23
C LYS A 457 -3.66 -9.42 -27.29
N PRO A 458 -3.10 -10.64 -27.20
CA PRO A 458 -3.43 -11.74 -28.11
C PRO A 458 -4.77 -12.44 -27.76
N TYR A 459 -5.58 -11.81 -26.92
CA TYR A 459 -6.88 -12.29 -26.45
C TYR A 459 -7.82 -11.10 -26.29
N THR A 460 -9.11 -11.37 -26.21
CA THR A 460 -10.16 -10.37 -25.99
C THR A 460 -10.76 -10.51 -24.59
N VAL A 461 -11.22 -9.40 -24.05
CA VAL A 461 -11.97 -9.31 -22.80
C VAL A 461 -13.28 -8.60 -23.09
N GLU A 462 -14.38 -9.29 -22.85
CA GLU A 462 -15.75 -8.78 -22.95
C GLU A 462 -16.30 -8.57 -21.54
N LEU A 463 -16.94 -7.42 -21.29
CA LEU A 463 -17.68 -7.18 -20.05
C LEU A 463 -19.11 -7.72 -20.21
N LEU A 464 -19.43 -8.81 -19.52
CA LEU A 464 -20.77 -9.40 -19.57
C LEU A 464 -21.75 -8.66 -18.66
N ASP A 465 -21.28 -8.22 -17.50
CA ASP A 465 -22.11 -7.66 -16.42
C ASP A 465 -21.21 -6.96 -15.41
N VAL A 466 -21.68 -5.86 -14.83
CA VAL A 466 -20.98 -5.13 -13.76
C VAL A 466 -21.98 -4.77 -12.67
N ASP A 467 -21.70 -5.21 -11.45
CA ASP A 467 -22.56 -4.94 -10.29
C ASP A 467 -21.80 -4.02 -9.34
N GLY A 468 -22.47 -2.94 -8.90
CA GLY A 468 -21.93 -1.98 -7.96
C GLY A 468 -22.96 -1.52 -6.93
N THR A 469 -22.57 -1.52 -5.66
CA THR A 469 -23.36 -0.95 -4.57
C THR A 469 -22.63 0.24 -3.97
N ASN A 470 -23.31 1.38 -3.86
CA ASN A 470 -22.78 2.56 -3.17
C ASN A 470 -23.05 2.49 -1.67
N TYR A 471 -22.22 3.19 -0.90
CA TYR A 471 -22.50 3.45 0.50
C TYR A 471 -23.79 4.27 0.62
N VAL A 472 -24.65 3.89 1.58
CA VAL A 472 -25.96 4.52 1.78
C VAL A 472 -25.81 6.04 1.97
N GLY A 473 -26.55 6.80 1.17
CA GLY A 473 -26.54 8.27 1.21
C GLY A 473 -25.29 8.92 0.61
N THR A 474 -24.51 8.19 -0.20
CA THR A 474 -23.32 8.71 -0.88
C THR A 474 -23.21 8.14 -2.31
N ASN A 475 -22.39 8.76 -3.16
CA ASN A 475 -21.98 8.20 -4.46
C ASN A 475 -20.68 7.38 -4.36
N THR A 476 -20.19 7.12 -3.15
CA THR A 476 -18.96 6.36 -2.93
C THR A 476 -19.25 4.87 -3.09
N ALA A 477 -18.58 4.21 -4.02
CA ALA A 477 -18.70 2.77 -4.22
C ALA A 477 -18.28 2.01 -2.94
N ARG A 478 -19.14 1.09 -2.48
CA ARG A 478 -18.90 0.21 -1.33
C ARG A 478 -18.32 -1.12 -1.78
N ASN A 479 -18.98 -1.77 -2.73
CA ASN A 479 -18.55 -3.01 -3.36
C ASN A 479 -18.88 -2.92 -4.83
N TYR A 480 -18.00 -3.43 -5.67
CA TYR A 480 -18.23 -3.54 -7.10
C TYR A 480 -17.50 -4.76 -7.66
N SER A 481 -18.04 -5.33 -8.71
CA SER A 481 -17.55 -6.54 -9.35
C SER A 481 -17.94 -6.59 -10.81
N SER A 482 -17.15 -7.31 -11.61
CA SER A 482 -17.40 -7.50 -13.04
C SER A 482 -17.38 -8.98 -13.39
N ARG A 483 -18.33 -9.41 -14.20
CA ARG A 483 -18.22 -10.70 -14.91
C ARG A 483 -17.67 -10.42 -16.29
N VAL A 484 -16.54 -11.05 -16.60
CA VAL A 484 -15.86 -10.90 -17.89
C VAL A 484 -15.78 -12.23 -18.60
N ARG A 485 -15.86 -12.20 -19.93
CA ARG A 485 -15.52 -13.34 -20.79
C ARG A 485 -14.18 -13.08 -21.45
N VAL A 486 -13.30 -14.08 -21.40
CA VAL A 486 -11.97 -14.01 -22.01
C VAL A 486 -11.90 -15.03 -23.13
N VAL A 487 -11.59 -14.55 -24.34
CA VAL A 487 -11.45 -15.41 -25.52
C VAL A 487 -10.04 -15.28 -26.10
N ASN A 488 -9.33 -16.41 -26.16
CA ASN A 488 -8.03 -16.55 -26.79
C ASN A 488 -8.08 -17.67 -27.81
N ALA A 489 -8.31 -17.30 -29.08
CA ALA A 489 -8.42 -18.24 -30.19
C ALA A 489 -7.11 -19.02 -30.44
N ALA A 490 -5.93 -18.39 -30.22
CA ALA A 490 -4.64 -19.04 -30.43
C ALA A 490 -4.35 -20.17 -29.41
N GLN A 491 -4.99 -20.12 -28.24
CA GLN A 491 -4.87 -21.14 -27.20
C GLN A 491 -6.13 -21.99 -27.02
N GLU A 492 -7.15 -21.84 -27.89
CA GLU A 492 -8.46 -22.50 -27.76
C GLU A 492 -9.10 -22.32 -26.37
N LYS A 493 -8.98 -21.12 -25.79
CA LYS A 493 -9.55 -20.80 -24.47
C LYS A 493 -10.71 -19.82 -24.61
N ASP A 494 -11.83 -20.18 -23.99
CA ASP A 494 -13.02 -19.35 -23.83
C ASP A 494 -13.62 -19.64 -22.46
N PHE A 495 -13.61 -18.64 -21.58
CA PHE A 495 -14.13 -18.81 -20.22
C PHE A 495 -14.65 -17.49 -19.64
N GLU A 496 -15.58 -17.62 -18.71
CA GLU A 496 -16.04 -16.52 -17.88
C GLU A 496 -15.29 -16.45 -16.56
N HIS A 497 -15.10 -15.25 -16.04
CA HIS A 497 -14.52 -15.03 -14.73
C HIS A 497 -15.21 -13.88 -14.01
N HIS A 498 -15.46 -14.05 -12.72
CA HIS A 498 -15.96 -13.00 -11.84
C HIS A 498 -14.78 -12.33 -11.14
N ILE A 499 -14.61 -11.03 -11.36
CA ILE A 499 -13.57 -10.19 -10.78
C ILE A 499 -14.23 -9.29 -9.73
N TRP A 500 -13.73 -9.30 -8.51
CA TRP A 500 -14.23 -8.41 -7.45
C TRP A 500 -13.11 -7.96 -6.53
N MET A 501 -13.44 -7.14 -5.54
CA MET A 501 -12.46 -6.61 -4.58
C MET A 501 -11.62 -7.73 -3.94
N ASN A 502 -10.30 -7.64 -4.10
CA ASN A 502 -9.30 -8.62 -3.65
C ASN A 502 -9.36 -10.02 -4.33
N ASN A 503 -10.18 -10.19 -5.37
CA ASN A 503 -10.23 -11.39 -6.20
C ASN A 503 -10.01 -11.03 -7.67
N PRO A 504 -8.75 -10.89 -8.08
CA PRO A 504 -8.43 -10.57 -9.46
C PRO A 504 -8.48 -11.80 -10.38
N LEU A 505 -8.72 -11.55 -11.67
CA LEU A 505 -8.40 -12.51 -12.72
C LEU A 505 -6.89 -12.50 -12.96
N ARG A 506 -6.28 -13.68 -13.06
CA ARG A 506 -4.87 -13.85 -13.45
C ARG A 506 -4.81 -14.70 -14.71
N TYR A 507 -4.36 -14.11 -15.81
CA TYR A 507 -4.35 -14.72 -17.13
C TYR A 507 -3.21 -14.16 -17.98
N ALA A 508 -2.54 -15.02 -18.77
CA ALA A 508 -1.48 -14.61 -19.70
C ALA A 508 -0.32 -13.79 -19.09
N GLY A 509 0.01 -14.03 -17.81
CA GLY A 509 1.07 -13.29 -17.09
C GLY A 509 0.62 -11.93 -16.51
N GLU A 510 -0.66 -11.60 -16.65
CA GLU A 510 -1.26 -10.35 -16.22
C GLU A 510 -2.28 -10.58 -15.11
N THR A 511 -2.51 -9.55 -14.31
CA THR A 511 -3.50 -9.56 -13.23
C THR A 511 -4.47 -8.40 -13.40
N PHE A 512 -5.75 -8.71 -13.47
CA PHE A 512 -6.86 -7.77 -13.65
C PHE A 512 -7.53 -7.56 -12.29
N TYR A 513 -7.30 -6.41 -11.70
CA TYR A 513 -7.93 -6.00 -10.45
C TYR A 513 -9.14 -5.13 -10.77
N GLN A 514 -10.23 -5.37 -10.06
CA GLN A 514 -11.35 -4.45 -10.04
C GLN A 514 -10.90 -3.12 -9.39
N SER A 515 -10.83 -2.04 -10.16
CA SER A 515 -10.31 -0.74 -9.67
C SER A 515 -11.39 0.34 -9.59
N GLY A 516 -12.39 0.33 -10.48
CA GLY A 516 -13.48 1.31 -10.44
C GLY A 516 -14.80 0.77 -10.98
N PHE A 517 -15.86 1.53 -10.70
CA PHE A 517 -17.20 1.35 -11.23
C PHE A 517 -17.83 2.74 -11.40
N THR A 518 -18.51 2.97 -12.51
CA THR A 518 -19.21 4.24 -12.75
C THR A 518 -20.49 3.97 -13.52
N GLN A 519 -21.55 4.69 -13.19
CA GLN A 519 -22.79 4.71 -13.95
C GLN A 519 -22.95 6.09 -14.57
N ALA A 520 -23.14 6.15 -15.89
CA ALA A 520 -23.37 7.39 -16.64
C ALA A 520 -24.40 7.14 -17.74
N ASP A 521 -25.36 8.04 -17.89
CA ASP A 521 -26.40 7.98 -18.94
C ASP A 521 -27.17 6.64 -19.02
N GLY A 522 -27.39 6.00 -17.87
CA GLY A 522 -28.07 4.70 -17.77
C GLY A 522 -27.22 3.50 -18.21
N LYS A 523 -25.93 3.71 -18.45
CA LYS A 523 -24.95 2.68 -18.79
C LYS A 523 -23.98 2.47 -17.64
N GLU A 524 -23.56 1.21 -17.48
CA GLU A 524 -22.63 0.81 -16.44
C GLU A 524 -21.24 0.55 -17.03
N TYR A 525 -20.23 1.08 -16.35
CA TYR A 525 -18.84 0.98 -16.75
C TYR A 525 -18.02 0.32 -15.65
N THR A 526 -17.15 -0.60 -16.05
CA THR A 526 -16.10 -1.13 -15.20
C THR A 526 -14.77 -0.47 -15.50
N THR A 527 -13.94 -0.31 -14.46
CA THR A 527 -12.52 -0.07 -14.65
C THR A 527 -11.74 -1.22 -14.03
N LEU A 528 -10.93 -1.87 -14.86
CA LEU A 528 -10.01 -2.94 -14.47
C LEU A 528 -8.57 -2.43 -14.54
N GLN A 529 -7.85 -2.49 -13.43
CA GLN A 529 -6.41 -2.27 -13.41
C GLN A 529 -5.70 -3.54 -13.87
N VAL A 530 -4.93 -3.46 -14.95
CA VAL A 530 -4.16 -4.56 -15.53
C VAL A 530 -2.69 -4.38 -15.19
N VAL A 531 -2.08 -5.40 -14.58
CA VAL A 531 -0.67 -5.35 -14.18
C VAL A 531 0.06 -6.59 -14.68
N THR A 532 1.14 -6.41 -15.43
CA THR A 532 2.10 -7.48 -15.73
C THR A 532 2.80 -7.85 -14.43
N ASN A 533 2.50 -9.05 -13.91
CA ASN A 533 2.92 -9.44 -12.57
C ASN A 533 3.53 -10.85 -12.53
N SER A 534 4.47 -11.08 -13.44
CA SER A 534 5.31 -12.26 -13.51
C SER A 534 6.25 -12.29 -12.30
N GLY A 535 5.86 -13.00 -11.25
CA GLY A 535 6.61 -13.05 -9.98
C GLY A 535 5.85 -12.54 -8.76
N TRP A 536 4.55 -12.27 -8.86
CA TRP A 536 3.71 -11.82 -7.73
C TRP A 536 3.80 -12.66 -6.46
N MET A 537 4.19 -13.93 -6.60
CA MET A 537 4.27 -14.87 -5.47
C MET A 537 5.64 -14.85 -4.79
N ILE A 538 6.66 -14.19 -5.37
CA ILE A 538 7.99 -14.03 -4.76
C ILE A 538 7.89 -13.30 -3.41
N PRO A 539 7.17 -12.16 -3.27
CA PRO A 539 7.00 -11.51 -1.96
C PRO A 539 6.33 -12.41 -0.92
N TYR A 540 5.32 -13.20 -1.32
CA TYR A 540 4.64 -14.13 -0.40
C TYR A 540 5.59 -15.21 0.11
N VAL A 541 6.41 -15.80 -0.79
CA VAL A 541 7.40 -16.80 -0.42
C VAL A 541 8.49 -16.19 0.45
N ALA A 542 9.02 -15.01 0.10
CA ALA A 542 9.98 -14.27 0.89
C ALA A 542 9.47 -13.97 2.31
N CYS A 543 8.22 -13.51 2.44
CA CYS A 543 7.57 -13.27 3.73
C CYS A 543 7.47 -14.56 4.56
N MET A 544 7.10 -15.69 3.96
CA MET A 544 7.04 -16.96 4.68
C MET A 544 8.42 -17.46 5.11
N ILE A 545 9.46 -17.26 4.29
CA ILE A 545 10.85 -17.56 4.65
C ILE A 545 11.29 -16.72 5.85
N VAL A 546 11.00 -15.41 5.82
CA VAL A 546 11.26 -14.49 6.94
C VAL A 546 10.49 -14.91 8.18
N ALA A 547 9.21 -15.22 8.06
CA ALA A 547 8.35 -15.61 9.18
C ALA A 547 8.84 -16.91 9.84
N VAL A 548 9.15 -17.95 9.05
CA VAL A 548 9.70 -19.21 9.55
C VAL A 548 11.08 -19.01 10.19
N GLY A 549 11.96 -18.23 9.55
CA GLY A 549 13.28 -17.90 10.10
C GLY A 549 13.19 -17.12 11.41
N MET A 550 12.29 -16.15 11.49
CA MET A 550 12.02 -15.34 12.68
C MET A 550 11.43 -16.20 13.80
N LEU A 551 10.43 -17.04 13.51
CA LEU A 551 9.81 -17.93 14.48
C LEU A 551 10.84 -18.89 15.08
N PHE A 552 11.69 -19.48 14.25
CA PHE A 552 12.78 -20.33 14.72
C PHE A 552 13.78 -19.54 15.58
N GLN A 553 14.23 -18.37 15.11
CA GLN A 553 15.21 -17.55 15.83
C GLN A 553 14.69 -17.05 17.18
N PHE A 554 13.43 -16.62 17.22
CA PHE A 554 12.73 -16.25 18.43
C PHE A 554 12.64 -17.44 19.38
N SER A 555 12.19 -18.60 18.90
CA SER A 555 12.08 -19.82 19.71
C SER A 555 13.42 -20.22 20.33
N VAL A 556 14.50 -20.22 19.55
CA VAL A 556 15.87 -20.52 20.04
C VAL A 556 16.35 -19.47 21.06
N THR A 557 15.95 -18.21 20.93
CA THR A 557 16.34 -17.14 21.85
C THR A 557 15.53 -17.20 23.14
N LEU A 558 14.22 -17.42 23.05
CA LEU A 558 13.32 -17.61 24.17
C LEU A 558 13.73 -18.82 25.01
N LEU A 559 13.96 -19.98 24.40
CA LEU A 559 14.41 -21.18 25.11
C LEU A 559 15.73 -20.95 25.84
N ARG A 560 16.69 -20.24 25.22
CA ARG A 560 17.97 -19.87 25.87
C ARG A 560 17.77 -18.90 27.04
N PHE A 561 16.89 -17.91 26.89
CA PHE A 561 16.57 -16.96 27.95
C PHE A 561 15.91 -17.67 29.15
N LEU A 562 14.93 -18.53 28.89
CA LEU A 562 14.27 -19.35 29.91
C LEU A 562 15.29 -20.25 30.63
N ASP A 563 16.17 -20.93 29.89
CA ASP A 563 17.24 -21.75 30.48
C ASP A 563 18.23 -20.90 31.30
N ARG A 564 18.58 -19.69 30.86
CA ARG A 564 19.45 -18.77 31.63
C ARG A 564 18.78 -18.31 32.92
N ARG A 565 17.53 -17.85 32.86
CA ARG A 565 16.76 -17.41 34.04
C ARG A 565 16.65 -18.50 35.08
N THR A 566 16.53 -19.74 34.65
CA THR A 566 16.48 -20.91 35.54
C THR A 566 17.79 -21.12 36.28
N ARG A 567 18.92 -20.97 35.58
CA ARG A 567 20.24 -21.04 36.21
C ARG A 567 20.44 -19.90 37.20
N GLU A 568 19.94 -18.70 36.90
CA GLU A 568 19.97 -17.55 37.83
C GLU A 568 19.06 -17.79 39.06
N ILE A 569 17.86 -18.37 38.88
CA ILE A 569 16.94 -18.70 39.98
C ILE A 569 17.54 -19.78 40.90
N LYS A 570 18.23 -20.80 40.36
CA LYS A 570 18.96 -21.81 41.17
C LYS A 570 20.10 -21.21 42.02
N VAL A 571 20.61 -20.02 41.67
CA VAL A 571 21.63 -19.31 42.46
C VAL A 571 20.99 -18.46 43.58
N VAL A 572 19.72 -18.07 43.42
CA VAL A 572 18.95 -17.25 44.38
C VAL A 572 18.09 -18.11 45.33
N GLU A 573 18.01 -19.43 45.09
CA GLU A 573 17.32 -20.42 45.93
C GLU A 573 18.04 -20.70 47.29
N LYS A 574 18.52 -19.62 47.93
CA LYS A 574 18.84 -19.54 49.36
C LYS A 574 18.07 -18.43 50.08
N MET A 575 17.05 -17.84 49.47
CA MET A 575 16.03 -17.04 50.17
C MET A 575 14.65 -17.65 49.95
N THR A 576 14.21 -18.41 50.94
CA THR A 576 12.81 -18.83 51.08
C THR A 576 11.96 -17.59 51.35
N VAL A 577 11.17 -17.16 50.37
CA VAL A 577 10.07 -16.21 50.64
C VAL A 577 8.88 -17.04 51.10
N GLU A 578 8.78 -17.25 52.40
CA GLU A 578 7.56 -17.74 53.04
C GLU A 578 6.61 -16.57 53.35
N GLY A 579 5.30 -16.86 53.30
CA GLY A 579 4.25 -15.92 53.69
C GLY A 579 3.59 -15.13 52.55
N ALA A 580 2.80 -14.13 52.95
CA ALA A 580 1.79 -13.40 52.16
C ALA A 580 2.22 -12.90 50.76
N ALA A 581 3.52 -12.82 50.48
CA ALA A 581 4.09 -12.49 49.17
C ALA A 581 3.66 -13.44 48.03
N ARG A 582 3.33 -14.72 48.33
CA ARG A 582 2.80 -15.67 47.32
C ARG A 582 1.42 -15.30 46.79
N TRP A 583 0.65 -14.55 47.57
CA TRP A 583 -0.72 -14.12 47.22
C TRP A 583 -0.76 -12.78 46.49
N VAL A 584 0.32 -11.99 46.53
CA VAL A 584 0.38 -10.65 45.91
C VAL A 584 0.04 -10.67 44.41
N PRO A 585 0.55 -11.60 43.57
CA PRO A 585 0.18 -11.65 42.16
C PRO A 585 -1.30 -12.01 41.94
N ILE A 586 -1.83 -12.93 42.75
CA ILE A 586 -3.24 -13.39 42.67
C ILE A 586 -4.18 -12.25 43.08
N VAL A 587 -3.87 -11.54 44.16
CA VAL A 587 -4.63 -10.36 44.62
C VAL A 587 -4.54 -9.22 43.59
N THR A 588 -3.39 -9.02 42.96
CA THR A 588 -3.22 -8.01 41.91
C THR A 588 -4.05 -8.33 40.67
N VAL A 589 -4.05 -9.59 40.22
CA VAL A 589 -4.89 -10.05 39.09
C VAL A 589 -6.38 -9.97 39.43
N ALA A 590 -6.78 -10.38 40.63
CA ALA A 590 -8.16 -10.29 41.09
C ALA A 590 -8.62 -8.82 41.21
N PHE A 591 -7.77 -7.93 41.72
CA PHE A 591 -8.04 -6.50 41.80
C PHE A 591 -8.18 -5.86 40.41
N LEU A 592 -7.27 -6.18 39.47
CA LEU A 592 -7.37 -5.73 38.09
C LEU A 592 -8.62 -6.27 37.39
N ALA A 593 -8.97 -7.54 37.62
CA ALA A 593 -10.20 -8.14 37.08
C ALA A 593 -11.46 -7.45 37.65
N LEU A 594 -11.51 -7.21 38.97
CA LEU A 594 -12.60 -6.46 39.62
C LEU A 594 -12.67 -5.02 39.14
N TRP A 595 -11.52 -4.36 38.92
CA TRP A 595 -11.45 -3.01 38.39
C TRP A 595 -12.00 -2.96 36.96
N VAL A 596 -11.60 -3.89 36.08
CA VAL A 596 -12.16 -4.03 34.72
C VAL A 596 -13.66 -4.32 34.77
N PHE A 597 -14.11 -5.23 35.64
CA PHE A 597 -15.53 -5.55 35.79
C PHE A 597 -16.36 -4.38 36.37
N SER A 598 -15.73 -3.48 37.14
CA SER A 598 -16.38 -2.25 37.59
C SER A 598 -16.61 -1.27 36.43
N LYS A 599 -15.81 -1.35 35.36
CA LYS A 599 -15.92 -0.52 34.15
C LYS A 599 -16.88 -1.09 33.11
N THR A 600 -17.35 -2.34 33.27
CA THR A 600 -18.34 -2.97 32.35
C THR A 600 -19.79 -2.79 32.80
N LYS A 601 -20.05 -2.33 34.02
CA LYS A 601 -21.41 -1.96 34.46
C LYS A 601 -21.80 -0.63 33.82
N THR A 602 -22.84 -0.64 32.98
CA THR A 602 -23.52 0.58 32.56
C THR A 602 -24.09 1.29 33.80
N PRO A 603 -23.88 2.60 33.97
CA PRO A 603 -24.50 3.34 35.06
C PRO A 603 -26.02 3.21 34.94
N ALA A 604 -26.70 2.74 35.99
CA ALA A 604 -28.15 2.77 36.01
C ALA A 604 -28.60 4.24 36.08
N THR A 605 -29.39 4.67 35.10
CA THR A 605 -30.00 6.00 35.08
C THR A 605 -30.99 6.08 36.25
N PRO A 606 -30.92 7.10 37.14
CA PRO A 606 -31.91 7.25 38.20
C PRO A 606 -33.32 7.37 37.62
N ASP A 607 -34.28 6.64 38.19
CA ASP A 607 -35.70 6.74 37.83
C ASP A 607 -36.12 8.22 37.85
N LYS A 608 -36.48 8.76 36.67
CA LYS A 608 -36.90 10.16 36.34
C LYS A 608 -35.90 11.04 35.56
N GLN A 609 -34.72 10.58 35.17
CA GLN A 609 -33.85 11.33 34.24
C GLN A 609 -33.92 10.80 32.81
N PHE A 610 -33.74 11.67 31.82
CA PHE A 610 -33.65 11.26 30.41
C PHE A 610 -32.44 10.36 30.19
N ASP A 611 -32.65 9.20 29.57
CA ASP A 611 -31.60 8.22 29.35
C ASP A 611 -30.79 8.54 28.08
N TYR A 612 -29.75 9.35 28.28
CA TYR A 612 -28.80 9.70 27.23
C TYR A 612 -28.04 8.49 26.68
N VAL A 613 -27.87 7.43 27.47
CA VAL A 613 -27.19 6.21 27.02
C VAL A 613 -28.08 5.48 26.02
N ALA A 614 -29.38 5.30 26.35
CA ALA A 614 -30.34 4.70 25.43
C ALA A 614 -30.48 5.51 24.13
N ALA A 615 -30.64 6.83 24.23
CA ALA A 615 -30.71 7.71 23.05
C ALA A 615 -29.42 7.64 22.20
N GLY A 616 -28.27 7.50 22.85
CA GLY A 616 -26.97 7.33 22.21
C GLY A 616 -26.84 6.08 21.34
N HIS A 617 -27.64 5.05 21.58
CA HIS A 617 -27.65 3.80 20.79
C HIS A 617 -28.45 3.90 19.48
N LEU A 618 -29.20 4.99 19.26
CA LEU A 618 -29.96 5.17 18.01
C LEU A 618 -28.99 5.15 16.81
N PRO A 619 -29.27 4.37 15.75
CA PRO A 619 -28.40 4.30 14.58
C PRO A 619 -28.54 5.55 13.70
N VAL A 620 -27.41 6.11 13.28
CA VAL A 620 -27.34 7.19 12.29
C VAL A 620 -26.36 6.83 11.17
N VAL A 621 -26.64 7.30 9.95
CA VAL A 621 -25.75 7.15 8.79
C VAL A 621 -25.01 8.46 8.54
N GLU A 622 -23.68 8.43 8.58
CA GLU A 622 -22.83 9.56 8.19
C GLU A 622 -21.68 9.02 7.32
N GLY A 623 -21.54 9.55 6.10
CA GLY A 623 -20.51 9.13 5.15
C GLY A 623 -20.59 7.63 4.83
N GLY A 624 -21.80 7.08 4.72
CA GLY A 624 -22.00 5.66 4.45
C GLY A 624 -21.90 4.71 5.64
N ARG A 625 -21.42 5.17 6.80
CA ARG A 625 -21.22 4.32 7.98
C ARG A 625 -22.37 4.47 8.96
N VAL A 626 -23.06 3.36 9.22
CA VAL A 626 -23.99 3.24 10.36
C VAL A 626 -23.18 3.29 11.66
N LYS A 627 -23.48 4.23 12.54
CA LYS A 627 -22.85 4.35 13.87
C LYS A 627 -23.89 4.76 14.91
N PRO A 628 -23.65 4.50 16.21
CA PRO A 628 -24.49 5.03 17.28
C PRO A 628 -24.50 6.57 17.25
N LEU A 629 -25.64 7.18 17.53
CA LEU A 629 -25.83 8.63 17.57
C LEU A 629 -24.85 9.31 18.55
N ASP A 630 -24.48 8.63 19.64
CA ASP A 630 -23.47 9.11 20.60
C ASP A 630 -22.07 9.20 19.96
N THR A 631 -21.69 8.26 19.10
CA THR A 631 -20.43 8.34 18.35
C THR A 631 -20.43 9.50 17.37
N TYR A 632 -21.56 9.75 16.70
CA TYR A 632 -21.72 10.91 15.84
C TYR A 632 -21.60 12.22 16.63
N ALA A 633 -22.31 12.33 17.76
CA ALA A 633 -22.23 13.48 18.65
C ALA A 633 -20.82 13.76 19.16
N ARG A 634 -20.09 12.72 19.62
CA ARG A 634 -18.69 12.83 20.06
C ARG A 634 -17.78 13.32 18.94
N ASN A 635 -17.94 12.82 17.72
CA ASN A 635 -17.12 13.22 16.59
C ASN A 635 -17.35 14.69 16.23
N LEU A 636 -18.60 15.13 16.13
CA LEU A 636 -18.94 16.54 15.87
C LEU A 636 -18.37 17.46 16.96
N LEU A 637 -18.60 17.11 18.22
CA LEU A 637 -18.11 17.92 19.34
C LEU A 637 -16.58 17.94 19.38
N ARG A 638 -15.91 16.85 19.02
CA ARG A 638 -14.44 16.81 18.91
C ARG A 638 -13.92 17.72 17.81
N ILE A 639 -14.60 17.80 16.67
CA ILE A 639 -14.23 18.72 15.57
C ILE A 639 -14.37 20.17 16.02
N ILE A 640 -15.47 20.51 16.72
CA ILE A 640 -15.79 21.90 17.07
C ILE A 640 -15.08 22.37 18.35
N SER A 641 -14.99 21.50 19.37
CA SER A 641 -14.49 21.81 20.73
C SER A 641 -13.12 21.20 21.03
N GLY A 642 -12.68 20.20 20.27
CA GLY A 642 -11.52 19.37 20.61
C GLY A 642 -11.76 18.39 21.77
N THR A 643 -13.00 18.22 22.23
CA THR A 643 -13.37 17.33 23.36
C THR A 643 -14.60 16.49 23.02
N GLU A 644 -14.71 15.31 23.65
CA GLU A 644 -15.88 14.41 23.51
C GLU A 644 -16.96 14.65 24.59
N THR A 645 -16.76 15.66 25.42
CA THR A 645 -17.68 16.14 26.45
C THR A 645 -17.71 17.66 26.44
N PHE A 646 -18.76 18.26 27.00
CA PHE A 646 -18.86 19.70 27.18
C PHE A 646 -19.13 20.06 28.64
N LYS A 647 -18.90 21.33 28.97
CA LYS A 647 -19.15 21.88 30.30
C LYS A 647 -20.48 22.63 30.27
N LEU A 648 -21.45 22.12 31.00
CA LEU A 648 -22.75 22.76 31.20
C LEU A 648 -22.69 23.67 32.42
N GLU A 649 -23.04 24.94 32.23
CA GLU A 649 -23.20 25.92 33.32
C GLU A 649 -24.66 25.90 33.82
N TYR A 650 -24.85 25.82 35.14
CA TYR A 650 -26.17 25.83 35.77
C TYR A 650 -26.13 26.65 37.06
N GLN A 651 -27.28 27.19 37.46
CA GLN A 651 -27.44 27.96 38.70
C GLN A 651 -27.84 27.03 39.84
N GLU A 652 -27.11 27.05 40.94
CA GLU A 652 -27.45 26.35 42.18
C GLU A 652 -27.08 27.24 43.37
N ASP A 653 -28.02 27.51 44.26
CA ASP A 653 -27.86 28.40 45.42
C ASP A 653 -27.32 29.81 45.07
N GLY A 654 -27.80 30.38 43.95
CA GLY A 654 -27.38 31.70 43.47
C GLY A 654 -25.93 31.77 42.95
N LYS A 655 -25.28 30.61 42.75
CA LYS A 655 -23.94 30.52 42.17
C LYS A 655 -23.96 29.72 40.87
N THR A 656 -23.22 30.20 39.88
CA THR A 656 -22.95 29.45 38.64
C THR A 656 -22.00 28.29 38.96
N LYS A 657 -22.49 27.06 38.80
CA LYS A 657 -21.68 25.83 38.86
C LYS A 657 -21.54 25.24 37.46
N THR A 658 -20.53 24.40 37.29
CA THR A 658 -20.26 23.75 36.01
C THR A 658 -20.17 22.24 36.19
N ARG A 659 -20.84 21.47 35.33
CA ARG A 659 -20.76 20.00 35.29
C ARG A 659 -20.36 19.53 33.90
N THR A 660 -19.56 18.47 33.84
CA THR A 660 -19.21 17.82 32.56
C THR A 660 -20.36 16.93 32.10
N GLU A 661 -20.78 17.10 30.87
CA GLU A 661 -21.89 16.38 30.23
C GLU A 661 -21.42 15.65 28.95
N PRO A 662 -22.07 14.53 28.60
CA PRO A 662 -21.71 13.76 27.40
C PRO A 662 -22.12 14.51 26.12
N ALA A 663 -21.40 14.25 25.02
CA ALA A 663 -21.68 14.90 23.73
C ALA A 663 -23.10 14.66 23.21
N ILE A 664 -23.68 13.48 23.47
CA ILE A 664 -25.06 13.17 23.07
C ILE A 664 -26.07 14.16 23.65
N ARG A 665 -25.85 14.65 24.87
CA ARG A 665 -26.71 15.67 25.48
C ARG A 665 -26.62 16.99 24.71
N TRP A 666 -25.40 17.43 24.39
CA TRP A 666 -25.20 18.64 23.59
C TRP A 666 -25.90 18.55 22.23
N LEU A 667 -25.79 17.40 21.55
CA LEU A 667 -26.44 17.19 20.26
C LEU A 667 -27.99 17.22 20.39
N LEU A 668 -28.52 16.60 21.44
CA LEU A 668 -29.97 16.64 21.70
C LEU A 668 -30.45 18.03 22.09
N ASP A 669 -29.66 18.80 22.84
CA ASP A 669 -29.95 20.21 23.14
C ASP A 669 -29.97 21.02 21.85
N LEU A 670 -29.06 20.79 20.90
CA LEU A 670 -29.09 21.45 19.58
C LEU A 670 -30.38 21.15 18.81
N PHE A 671 -30.88 19.92 18.87
CA PHE A 671 -32.10 19.52 18.16
C PHE A 671 -33.37 20.00 18.85
N ALA A 672 -33.46 19.85 20.17
CA ALA A 672 -34.69 20.05 20.93
C ALA A 672 -34.78 21.41 21.64
N ARG A 673 -33.63 22.02 21.97
CA ARG A 673 -33.53 23.25 22.77
C ARG A 673 -32.44 24.19 22.24
N PRO A 674 -32.51 24.62 20.97
CA PRO A 674 -31.45 25.44 20.36
C PRO A 674 -31.17 26.74 21.13
N ASN A 675 -32.18 27.31 21.80
CA ASN A 675 -32.03 28.49 22.65
C ASN A 675 -31.20 28.24 23.92
N GLU A 676 -31.22 27.04 24.48
CA GLU A 676 -30.31 26.67 25.58
C GLU A 676 -28.94 26.31 25.00
N ALA A 677 -28.92 25.57 23.88
CA ALA A 677 -27.70 25.08 23.26
C ALA A 677 -26.75 26.18 22.77
N LYS A 678 -27.28 27.33 22.34
CA LYS A 678 -26.45 28.47 21.91
C LYS A 678 -25.57 29.03 23.03
N HIS A 679 -25.89 28.78 24.31
CA HIS A 679 -25.07 29.21 25.45
C HIS A 679 -23.99 28.18 25.82
N HIS A 680 -23.99 26.99 25.22
CA HIS A 680 -22.96 25.97 25.46
C HIS A 680 -21.63 26.43 24.85
N LYS A 681 -20.59 26.59 25.68
CA LYS A 681 -19.25 27.01 25.27
C LYS A 681 -18.49 25.86 24.61
N VAL A 682 -18.82 25.57 23.35
CA VAL A 682 -18.25 24.44 22.59
C VAL A 682 -17.42 24.87 21.38
N ILE A 683 -17.53 26.11 20.89
CA ILE A 683 -16.85 26.57 19.68
C ILE A 683 -15.43 26.99 20.03
N ARG A 684 -14.42 26.27 19.51
CA ARG A 684 -13.01 26.57 19.77
C ARG A 684 -12.47 27.59 18.76
N ILE A 685 -12.02 28.74 19.24
CA ILE A 685 -11.42 29.81 18.42
C ILE A 685 -10.03 30.15 18.97
N GLU A 686 -9.00 29.64 18.32
CA GLU A 686 -7.60 29.84 18.76
C GLU A 686 -6.90 30.99 18.03
N ASN A 687 -7.42 31.37 16.85
CA ASN A 687 -6.90 32.49 16.09
C ASN A 687 -7.26 33.81 16.80
N LEU A 688 -6.23 34.57 17.20
CA LEU A 688 -6.37 35.80 17.96
C LEU A 688 -6.99 36.94 17.14
N GLU A 689 -6.77 36.97 15.81
CA GLU A 689 -7.38 37.96 14.93
C GLU A 689 -8.88 37.74 14.82
N VAL A 690 -9.31 36.47 14.73
CA VAL A 690 -10.73 36.10 14.73
C VAL A 690 -11.37 36.48 16.07
N LEU A 691 -10.71 36.23 17.20
CA LEU A 691 -11.22 36.66 18.51
C LEU A 691 -11.38 38.18 18.58
N LYS A 692 -10.41 38.94 18.07
CA LYS A 692 -10.45 40.40 18.05
C LYS A 692 -11.56 40.92 17.13
N ALA A 693 -11.69 40.35 15.94
CA ALA A 693 -12.75 40.70 14.99
C ALA A 693 -14.14 40.40 15.55
N LEU A 694 -14.27 39.36 16.37
CA LEU A 694 -15.47 39.02 17.09
C LEU A 694 -15.53 39.65 18.50
N ASN A 695 -14.69 40.63 18.86
CA ASN A 695 -14.73 41.24 20.20
C ASN A 695 -14.81 40.25 21.40
N LEU A 696 -14.16 39.08 21.28
CA LEU A 696 -14.20 38.01 22.28
C LEU A 696 -12.95 38.02 23.15
N GLU A 697 -13.13 38.00 24.48
CA GLU A 697 -12.01 37.94 25.41
C GLU A 697 -11.30 36.59 25.42
N ARG A 698 -9.96 36.62 25.40
CA ARG A 698 -9.14 35.42 25.49
C ARG A 698 -9.29 34.75 26.85
N ARG A 699 -9.67 33.46 26.85
CA ARG A 699 -9.79 32.64 28.07
C ARG A 699 -9.16 31.26 27.95
N LYS A 700 -8.93 30.63 29.10
CA LYS A 700 -8.33 29.29 29.19
C LYS A 700 -9.19 28.26 28.46
N GLY A 701 -8.61 27.63 27.44
CA GLY A 701 -9.25 26.59 26.64
C GLY A 701 -9.96 27.08 25.39
N TYR A 702 -9.95 28.39 25.10
CA TYR A 702 -10.39 28.98 23.82
C TYR A 702 -11.81 28.58 23.36
N ARG A 703 -12.72 28.31 24.28
CA ARG A 703 -14.10 27.88 23.97
C ARG A 703 -15.08 29.01 24.18
N TYR A 704 -15.96 29.19 23.20
CA TYR A 704 -16.98 30.22 23.14
C TYR A 704 -18.32 29.59 22.79
N SER A 705 -19.39 30.23 23.24
CA SER A 705 -20.75 29.86 22.91
C SER A 705 -21.21 30.58 21.66
N MET A 706 -22.23 30.05 20.98
CA MET A 706 -22.80 30.71 19.81
C MET A 706 -23.44 32.04 20.17
N ALA A 707 -24.05 32.14 21.36
CA ALA A 707 -24.61 33.38 21.89
C ALA A 707 -23.54 34.48 22.01
N GLU A 708 -22.36 34.18 22.55
CA GLU A 708 -21.26 35.16 22.62
C GLU A 708 -20.76 35.63 21.24
N ILE A 709 -20.92 34.80 20.20
CA ILE A 709 -20.51 35.13 18.84
C ILE A 709 -21.56 35.99 18.13
N ILE A 710 -22.85 35.70 18.33
CA ILE A 710 -23.95 36.36 17.60
C ILE A 710 -24.52 37.57 18.37
N GLU A 711 -24.63 37.50 19.70
CA GLU A 711 -25.35 38.48 20.53
C GLU A 711 -24.42 39.58 21.04
N GLN A 712 -23.51 40.04 20.18
CA GLN A 712 -22.61 41.13 20.52
C GLN A 712 -23.40 42.44 20.49
N PRO A 713 -23.26 43.30 21.50
CA PRO A 713 -23.89 44.62 21.47
C PRO A 713 -23.37 45.36 20.23
N ASP A 714 -24.31 45.91 19.44
CA ASP A 714 -23.96 46.83 18.36
C ASP A 714 -23.06 47.94 18.92
N GLU A 715 -21.99 48.28 18.21
CA GLU A 715 -20.98 49.28 18.59
C GLU A 715 -21.52 50.73 18.56
N LYS A 716 -22.82 50.92 18.84
CA LYS A 716 -23.57 52.17 18.70
C LYS A 716 -24.40 52.61 19.91
N ASP A 717 -24.11 52.09 21.11
CA ASP A 717 -24.54 52.70 22.38
C ASP A 717 -23.35 53.19 23.21
#